data_AF-A0A1B1S3A9-F1
#
_entry.id   AF-A0A1B1S3A9-F1
#
_cell.length_a   1.000
_cell.length_b   1.000
_cell.length_c   1.000
_cell.angle_alpha   90.00
_cell.angle_beta   90.00
_cell.angle_gamma   90.00
#
_symmetry.space_group_name_H-M   'P 1'
#
loop_
_entity.id
_entity.type
_entity.pdbx_description
1 polymer ?
#
loop_
_entity_poly.entity_id
_entity_poly.type
_entity_poly.pdbx_seq_one_letter_code
_entity_poly.pdbx_strand_id
1 'polypeptide(L)'
;MIYKRLLKYDEKAIRIIHPVSAKQLTDRTNDYPLLVPRDFGFKHSKDVFKPIEFEWKGKMFEIQYNTCSDPLCKNHGLKQEKFGIKSKPSRFKLTDAGGEKAILCNPDRVEPDSPPTCGTKTVTFSNWSITEEIERLIRINSVVPVDKEYEFHRPHCVNETHTPQKNPKSFYKRGTNAAKAEQFQCKECKKYTNVSPNKSRNTTYNQKRNEILPLFAKQLVNRSSINRTCEILGIGKGTYYQKLEWLYRCCLEFLETRETKPLANKHFPEMWITTDKLHYVLNNVLKKGKGKNRGILIEDKQLLTYIVASADKRSRYVFRSDINFDWEKSLDEIASDTHQLKEDHLHSFSRKNERFGIYAVAPCPPTKNDTQSMGEYHRGLNQFEQRRHYVDGLHVNNGYNSLAHFWLLRNMLSVDRWRFISDDDKSTKPAIARVFSEEIRSGHAHHFLCLTDKTLTRKQARAEFIKSARELKEWAKVNGLKYDSLSDIALWQLQDTLKVHKFHQKLVAPNGEIYYRQANNRLKHPIATSDRGHRLLDVLTDTHHLTNIQLAILMEQVNDNAINTFFQIVRRRLLILERPLVTARGDGKSYIYSNFNPKYAQMAITILRTYYNFCKPFKMNGEKKTPAERLGIADRVYTWEDIIYKR
;
A
#
# COMPACT_ATOMS: atom_id res chain seq x y z
N MET A 1 25.78 13.83 -11.72
CA MET A 1 24.53 13.10 -11.45
C MET A 1 24.73 11.64 -11.78
N ILE A 2 24.71 10.77 -10.78
CA ILE A 2 24.92 9.32 -10.92
C ILE A 2 23.69 8.71 -11.60
N TYR A 3 23.92 7.86 -12.60
CA TYR A 3 22.86 7.08 -13.25
C TYR A 3 22.25 6.10 -12.24
N LYS A 4 20.92 6.03 -12.11
CA LYS A 4 20.24 5.11 -11.21
C LYS A 4 19.54 3.99 -11.97
N ARG A 5 19.34 2.84 -11.34
CA ARG A 5 18.50 1.74 -11.84
C ARG A 5 17.40 1.41 -10.82
N LEU A 6 16.40 0.64 -11.25
CA LEU A 6 15.44 0.07 -10.32
C LEU A 6 16.16 -0.88 -9.35
N LEU A 7 15.75 -0.87 -8.09
CA LEU A 7 16.20 -1.86 -7.12
C LEU A 7 15.69 -3.24 -7.55
N LYS A 8 16.59 -4.23 -7.62
CA LYS A 8 16.24 -5.58 -8.09
C LYS A 8 15.66 -6.42 -6.96
N TYR A 9 14.99 -7.52 -7.31
CA TYR A 9 14.38 -8.45 -6.35
C TYR A 9 15.39 -9.11 -5.39
N ASP A 10 16.58 -9.44 -5.87
CA ASP A 10 17.68 -10.03 -5.10
C ASP A 10 18.37 -9.03 -4.16
N GLU A 11 18.13 -7.74 -4.35
CA GLU A 11 18.70 -6.66 -3.54
C GLU A 11 17.65 -6.18 -2.53
N LYS A 12 17.68 -6.74 -1.32
CA LYS A 12 16.70 -6.37 -0.27
C LYS A 12 16.76 -4.88 0.06
N ALA A 13 15.61 -4.23 0.07
CA ALA A 13 15.48 -2.80 0.37
C ALA A 13 15.61 -2.46 1.86
N ILE A 14 15.38 -3.45 2.72
CA ILE A 14 15.50 -3.36 4.18
C ILE A 14 16.22 -4.60 4.70
N ARG A 15 16.92 -4.47 5.83
CA ARG A 15 17.55 -5.60 6.50
C ARG A 15 16.65 -6.10 7.62
N ILE A 16 15.95 -7.20 7.39
CA ILE A 16 15.09 -7.84 8.39
C ILE A 16 15.95 -8.67 9.33
N ILE A 17 15.85 -8.44 10.64
CA ILE A 17 16.48 -9.33 11.63
C ILE A 17 15.67 -10.62 11.64
N HIS A 18 16.34 -11.74 11.36
CA HIS A 18 15.66 -13.01 11.19
C HIS A 18 14.88 -13.38 12.48
N PRO A 19 13.54 -13.47 12.43
CA PRO A 19 12.73 -13.54 13.65
C PRO A 19 12.78 -14.93 14.31
N VAL A 20 13.27 -15.94 13.59
CA VAL A 20 13.42 -17.31 14.08
C VAL A 20 14.90 -17.58 14.35
N SER A 21 15.25 -17.90 15.59
CA SER A 21 16.65 -18.23 15.94
C SER A 21 17.08 -19.57 15.35
N ALA A 22 18.39 -19.79 15.18
CA ALA A 22 18.93 -21.09 14.73
C ALA A 22 18.47 -22.23 15.65
N LYS A 23 18.51 -22.02 16.98
CA LYS A 23 17.98 -22.99 17.96
C LYS A 23 16.51 -23.33 17.71
N GLN A 24 15.68 -22.32 17.47
CA GLN A 24 14.26 -22.54 17.19
C GLN A 24 14.03 -23.30 15.86
N LEU A 25 14.87 -23.08 14.84
CA LEU A 25 14.79 -23.86 13.60
C LEU A 25 15.18 -25.33 13.82
N THR A 26 16.20 -25.58 14.64
CA THR A 26 16.57 -26.95 15.05
C THR A 26 15.43 -27.60 15.82
N ASP A 27 14.84 -26.90 16.79
CA ASP A 27 13.69 -27.39 17.56
C ASP A 27 12.52 -27.73 16.64
N ARG A 28 12.15 -26.83 15.71
CA ARG A 28 11.11 -27.08 14.71
C ARG A 28 11.42 -28.31 13.86
N THR A 29 12.66 -28.49 13.43
CA THR A 29 13.06 -29.64 12.59
C THR A 29 12.91 -30.95 13.36
N ASN A 30 13.30 -30.96 14.64
CA ASN A 30 13.19 -32.13 15.50
C ASN A 30 11.73 -32.44 15.86
N ASP A 31 10.93 -31.42 16.12
CA ASP A 31 9.52 -31.55 16.50
C ASP A 31 8.61 -31.94 15.33
N TYR A 32 8.97 -31.56 14.09
CA TYR A 32 8.13 -31.73 12.89
C TYR A 32 7.65 -33.18 12.67
N PRO A 33 8.50 -34.23 12.72
CA PRO A 33 8.01 -35.61 12.59
C PRO A 33 7.37 -36.18 13.87
N LEU A 34 7.49 -35.49 15.01
CA LEU A 34 7.08 -36.00 16.33
C LEU A 34 5.72 -35.47 16.78
N LEU A 35 5.38 -34.23 16.44
CA LEU A 35 4.16 -33.57 16.90
C LEU A 35 3.11 -33.54 15.79
N VAL A 36 1.85 -33.72 16.16
CA VAL A 36 0.74 -33.43 15.24
C VAL A 36 0.72 -31.93 14.89
N PRO A 37 0.25 -31.51 13.70
CA PRO A 37 0.26 -30.11 13.28
C PRO A 37 -0.36 -29.13 14.29
N ARG A 38 -1.42 -29.55 14.98
CA ARG A 38 -2.07 -28.75 16.03
C ARG A 38 -1.12 -28.45 17.20
N ASP A 39 -0.41 -29.45 17.69
CA ASP A 39 0.48 -29.33 18.84
C ASP A 39 1.78 -28.62 18.46
N PHE A 40 2.27 -28.86 17.25
CA PHE A 40 3.39 -28.11 16.65
C PHE A 40 3.08 -26.61 16.59
N GLY A 41 1.94 -26.24 15.98
CA GLY A 41 1.47 -24.87 15.91
C GLY A 41 1.31 -24.24 17.29
N PHE A 42 0.78 -24.98 18.27
CA PHE A 42 0.62 -24.51 19.64
C PHE A 42 1.96 -24.29 20.35
N LYS A 43 2.92 -25.22 20.25
CA LYS A 43 4.27 -25.12 20.85
C LYS A 43 4.98 -23.83 20.40
N HIS A 44 4.83 -23.48 19.13
CA HIS A 44 5.45 -22.30 18.52
C HIS A 44 4.51 -21.08 18.42
N SER A 45 3.31 -21.12 19.02
CA SER A 45 2.32 -20.04 18.96
C SER A 45 2.69 -18.81 19.80
N LYS A 46 3.57 -18.99 20.80
CA LYS A 46 3.96 -17.93 21.75
C LYS A 46 4.62 -16.72 21.08
N ASP A 47 5.13 -16.90 19.86
CA ASP A 47 5.82 -15.86 19.10
C ASP A 47 4.89 -14.83 18.46
N VAL A 48 3.55 -15.05 18.47
CA VAL A 48 2.58 -14.09 17.94
C VAL A 48 2.72 -12.68 18.53
N PHE A 49 3.14 -12.62 19.80
CA PHE A 49 3.33 -11.39 20.56
C PHE A 49 4.77 -10.88 20.56
N LYS A 50 5.71 -11.60 19.93
CA LYS A 50 7.08 -11.11 19.75
C LYS A 50 7.11 -10.07 18.62
N PRO A 51 7.75 -8.93 18.84
CA PRO A 51 7.95 -7.96 17.77
C PRO A 51 8.92 -8.49 16.73
N ILE A 52 8.92 -7.84 15.56
CA ILE A 52 9.94 -8.03 14.54
C ILE A 52 10.71 -6.75 14.34
N GLU A 53 12.02 -6.89 14.29
CA GLU A 53 12.95 -5.80 14.11
C GLU A 53 13.54 -5.80 12.70
N PHE A 54 13.73 -4.62 12.13
CA PHE A 54 14.41 -4.45 10.86
C PHE A 54 15.06 -3.07 10.76
N GLU A 55 16.12 -2.99 9.95
CA GLU A 55 16.84 -1.76 9.66
C GLU A 55 16.39 -1.17 8.33
N TRP A 56 16.04 0.12 8.33
CA TRP A 56 15.74 0.88 7.11
C TRP A 56 16.33 2.29 7.21
N LYS A 57 17.11 2.69 6.20
CA LYS A 57 17.80 3.99 6.15
C LYS A 57 18.65 4.30 7.40
N GLY A 58 19.35 3.28 7.93
CA GLY A 58 20.20 3.40 9.12
C GLY A 58 19.44 3.58 10.44
N LYS A 59 18.11 3.38 10.44
CA LYS A 59 17.27 3.39 11.65
C LYS A 59 16.69 2.01 11.89
N MET A 60 16.67 1.60 13.15
CA MET A 60 16.01 0.39 13.61
C MET A 60 14.52 0.66 13.83
N PHE A 61 13.68 -0.25 13.35
CA PHE A 61 12.24 -0.24 13.54
C PHE A 61 11.78 -1.55 14.16
N GLU A 62 10.78 -1.46 15.04
CA GLU A 62 10.12 -2.59 15.69
C GLU A 62 8.63 -2.60 15.29
N ILE A 63 8.11 -3.75 14.84
CA ILE A 63 6.69 -3.93 14.52
C ILE A 63 6.07 -5.03 15.37
N GLN A 64 4.97 -4.68 16.04
CA GLN A 64 4.04 -5.62 16.67
C GLN A 64 2.59 -5.11 16.50
N TYR A 65 1.83 -5.73 15.60
CA TYR A 65 0.44 -5.34 15.32
C TYR A 65 -0.62 -6.31 15.84
N ASN A 66 -0.22 -7.37 16.54
CA ASN A 66 -1.11 -8.30 17.21
C ASN A 66 -1.54 -7.75 18.59
N THR A 67 -2.29 -6.65 18.56
CA THR A 67 -2.86 -5.94 19.72
C THR A 67 -4.37 -5.72 19.51
N CYS A 68 -5.07 -5.19 20.52
CA CYS A 68 -6.50 -4.86 20.36
C CYS A 68 -6.69 -3.74 19.33
N SER A 69 -7.51 -4.00 18.31
CA SER A 69 -7.78 -3.05 17.22
C SER A 69 -9.02 -2.16 17.42
N ASP A 70 -9.71 -2.29 18.55
CA ASP A 70 -10.87 -1.47 18.90
C ASP A 70 -10.41 -0.15 19.56
N PRO A 71 -10.57 1.02 18.91
CA PRO A 71 -10.10 2.30 19.44
C PRO A 71 -10.69 2.72 20.79
N LEU A 72 -11.86 2.20 21.16
CA LEU A 72 -12.55 2.54 22.41
C LEU A 72 -12.21 1.58 23.55
N CYS A 73 -11.44 0.53 23.27
CA CYS A 73 -11.02 -0.43 24.28
C CYS A 73 -9.85 0.12 25.11
N LYS A 74 -9.87 -0.07 26.44
CA LYS A 74 -8.72 0.26 27.31
C LYS A 74 -7.41 -0.45 26.90
N ASN A 75 -7.51 -1.62 26.27
CA ASN A 75 -6.37 -2.40 25.79
C ASN A 75 -5.97 -2.06 24.34
N HIS A 76 -6.59 -1.05 23.72
CA HIS A 76 -6.25 -0.63 22.37
C HIS A 76 -4.76 -0.33 22.25
N GLY A 77 -4.10 -0.91 21.24
CA GLY A 77 -2.68 -0.66 20.95
C GLY A 77 -1.67 -1.18 21.99
N LEU A 78 -2.12 -1.68 23.16
CA LEU A 78 -1.20 -2.13 24.20
C LEU A 78 -0.55 -3.47 23.85
N LYS A 79 0.74 -3.60 24.19
CA LYS A 79 1.49 -4.84 24.03
C LYS A 79 0.95 -5.94 24.94
N GLN A 80 1.24 -7.18 24.60
CA GLN A 80 0.92 -8.32 25.45
C GLN A 80 1.69 -8.24 26.76
N GLU A 81 0.99 -8.48 27.86
CA GLU A 81 1.56 -8.48 29.20
C GLU A 81 1.03 -9.69 29.97
N LYS A 82 1.86 -10.25 30.86
CA LYS A 82 1.47 -11.26 31.84
C LYS A 82 1.50 -10.63 33.21
N PHE A 83 0.36 -10.57 33.88
CA PHE A 83 0.23 -9.93 35.18
C PHE A 83 0.71 -10.84 36.31
N GLY A 84 1.38 -10.27 37.32
CA GLY A 84 1.99 -10.98 38.44
C GLY A 84 1.02 -11.53 39.51
N ILE A 85 -0.27 -11.69 39.19
CA ILE A 85 -1.31 -12.14 40.12
C ILE A 85 -1.53 -13.66 40.05
N LYS A 86 -2.30 -14.23 41.00
CA LYS A 86 -2.68 -15.66 41.01
C LYS A 86 -3.27 -16.06 39.64
N SER A 87 -2.83 -17.17 39.08
CA SER A 87 -3.08 -17.65 37.68
C SER A 87 -2.29 -16.97 36.55
N LYS A 88 -1.48 -15.94 36.83
CA LYS A 88 -0.66 -15.19 35.85
C LYS A 88 -1.42 -14.89 34.55
N PRO A 89 -2.60 -14.25 34.62
CA PRO A 89 -3.41 -13.97 33.44
C PRO A 89 -2.62 -13.07 32.50
N SER A 90 -2.86 -13.25 31.21
CA SER A 90 -2.29 -12.39 30.17
C SER A 90 -3.32 -11.39 29.67
N ARG A 91 -2.89 -10.27 29.10
CA ARG A 91 -3.79 -9.26 28.51
C ARG A 91 -4.64 -9.85 27.38
N PHE A 92 -4.04 -10.71 26.56
CA PHE A 92 -4.67 -11.34 25.41
C PHE A 92 -4.61 -12.86 25.47
N LYS A 93 -5.69 -13.51 25.05
CA LYS A 93 -5.70 -14.94 24.73
C LYS A 93 -5.91 -15.15 23.23
N LEU A 94 -5.34 -16.24 22.72
CA LEU A 94 -5.64 -16.72 21.36
C LEU A 94 -6.97 -17.46 21.36
N THR A 95 -7.79 -17.20 20.36
CA THR A 95 -9.07 -17.85 20.10
C THR A 95 -9.24 -18.07 18.60
N ASP A 96 -10.29 -18.79 18.22
CA ASP A 96 -10.66 -18.99 16.83
C ASP A 96 -11.76 -17.98 16.41
N ALA A 97 -11.64 -17.48 15.19
CA ALA A 97 -12.58 -16.58 14.55
C ALA A 97 -12.75 -16.99 13.08
N GLY A 98 -13.74 -17.84 12.80
CA GLY A 98 -14.08 -18.23 11.42
C GLY A 98 -12.97 -18.98 10.68
N GLY A 99 -12.23 -19.85 11.38
CA GLY A 99 -11.12 -20.62 10.81
C GLY A 99 -9.75 -19.95 10.91
N GLU A 100 -9.71 -18.65 11.21
CA GLU A 100 -8.46 -17.93 11.50
C GLU A 100 -8.25 -17.78 13.01
N LYS A 101 -6.99 -17.62 13.41
CA LYS A 101 -6.64 -17.27 14.78
C LYS A 101 -6.90 -15.78 15.02
N ALA A 102 -7.42 -15.47 16.19
CA ALA A 102 -7.69 -14.13 16.64
C ALA A 102 -7.22 -13.94 18.08
N ILE A 103 -6.95 -12.69 18.41
CA ILE A 103 -6.72 -12.23 19.77
C ILE A 103 -8.05 -11.79 20.38
N LEU A 104 -8.32 -12.27 21.58
CA LEU A 104 -9.39 -11.78 22.44
C LEU A 104 -8.79 -11.12 23.67
N CYS A 105 -9.29 -9.92 24.02
CA CYS A 105 -8.94 -9.29 25.29
C CYS A 105 -9.47 -10.15 26.44
N ASN A 106 -8.59 -10.51 27.39
CA ASN A 106 -9.02 -11.16 28.61
C ASN A 106 -9.71 -10.15 29.53
N PRO A 107 -10.69 -10.59 30.34
CA PRO A 107 -11.21 -9.77 31.43
C PRO A 107 -10.07 -9.26 32.30
N ASP A 108 -10.18 -8.00 32.73
CA ASP A 108 -9.19 -7.45 33.64
C ASP A 108 -9.35 -8.10 35.02
N ARG A 109 -8.25 -8.68 35.50
CA ARG A 109 -8.18 -9.31 36.83
C ARG A 109 -7.29 -8.54 37.78
N VAL A 110 -6.56 -7.54 37.28
CA VAL A 110 -5.72 -6.65 38.07
C VAL A 110 -6.60 -5.57 38.68
N GLU A 111 -7.47 -4.99 37.87
CA GLU A 111 -8.47 -4.00 38.29
C GLU A 111 -9.87 -4.45 37.84
N PRO A 112 -10.52 -5.38 38.57
CA PRO A 112 -11.82 -5.93 38.19
C PRO A 112 -12.93 -4.88 38.09
N ASP A 113 -12.81 -3.81 38.88
CA ASP A 113 -13.77 -2.73 38.96
C ASP A 113 -13.55 -1.65 37.89
N SER A 114 -12.44 -1.71 37.14
CA SER A 114 -12.12 -0.78 36.04
C SER A 114 -12.97 -1.05 34.79
N PRO A 115 -12.96 -0.15 33.79
CA PRO A 115 -13.67 -0.35 32.52
C PRO A 115 -13.42 -1.74 31.93
N PRO A 116 -14.47 -2.51 31.61
CA PRO A 116 -14.31 -3.84 31.06
C PRO A 116 -13.63 -3.74 29.70
N THR A 117 -12.82 -4.75 29.37
CA THR A 117 -12.28 -4.86 28.02
C THR A 117 -13.40 -5.03 27.00
N CYS A 118 -13.19 -4.59 25.76
CA CYS A 118 -14.22 -4.62 24.71
C CYS A 118 -14.78 -6.02 24.39
N GLY A 119 -14.07 -7.10 24.70
CA GLY A 119 -14.43 -8.46 24.29
C GLY A 119 -14.36 -8.68 22.77
N THR A 120 -13.80 -7.72 22.02
CA THR A 120 -13.71 -7.77 20.56
C THR A 120 -12.61 -8.73 20.12
N LYS A 121 -12.95 -9.66 19.21
CA LYS A 121 -11.98 -10.53 18.55
C LYS A 121 -11.24 -9.75 17.46
N THR A 122 -9.91 -9.72 17.54
CA THR A 122 -9.04 -9.06 16.57
C THR A 122 -8.23 -10.12 15.81
N VAL A 123 -8.40 -10.22 14.49
CA VAL A 123 -7.68 -11.19 13.65
C VAL A 123 -6.16 -11.02 13.79
N THR A 124 -5.41 -12.10 13.92
CA THR A 124 -3.94 -12.03 14.01
C THR A 124 -3.29 -11.92 12.64
N PHE A 125 -2.15 -11.23 12.56
CA PHE A 125 -1.32 -11.16 11.36
C PHE A 125 0.10 -11.65 11.67
N SER A 126 0.78 -12.14 10.64
CA SER A 126 2.22 -12.38 10.72
C SER A 126 2.98 -11.07 10.60
N ASN A 127 3.60 -10.63 11.69
CA ASN A 127 4.48 -9.45 11.66
C ASN A 127 5.60 -9.64 10.63
N TRP A 128 6.04 -10.88 10.37
CA TRP A 128 7.12 -11.16 9.42
C TRP A 128 6.62 -10.90 8.01
N SER A 129 5.46 -11.45 7.69
CA SER A 129 4.85 -11.25 6.39
C SER A 129 4.43 -9.80 6.14
N ILE A 130 4.10 -9.02 7.18
CA ILE A 130 3.90 -7.56 7.07
C ILE A 130 5.23 -6.88 6.71
N THR A 131 6.32 -7.26 7.37
CA THR A 131 7.66 -6.68 7.13
C THR A 131 8.17 -7.01 5.72
N GLU A 132 7.93 -8.23 5.21
CA GLU A 132 8.23 -8.60 3.81
C GLU A 132 7.35 -7.80 2.82
N GLU A 133 6.11 -7.46 3.18
CA GLU A 133 5.27 -6.59 2.34
C GLU A 133 5.76 -5.12 2.37
N ILE A 134 6.22 -4.62 3.51
CA ILE A 134 6.89 -3.32 3.62
C ILE A 134 8.14 -3.30 2.73
N GLU A 135 8.97 -4.34 2.81
CA GLU A 135 10.15 -4.51 1.95
C GLU A 135 9.76 -4.39 0.48
N ARG A 136 8.77 -5.19 0.04
CA ARG A 136 8.30 -5.19 -1.34
C ARG A 136 7.85 -3.81 -1.79
N LEU A 137 7.03 -3.14 -0.99
CA LEU A 137 6.50 -1.80 -1.32
C LEU A 137 7.59 -0.72 -1.35
N ILE A 138 8.62 -0.82 -0.51
CA ILE A 138 9.81 0.04 -0.60
C ILE A 138 10.57 -0.28 -1.88
N ARG A 139 10.86 -1.56 -2.13
CA ARG A 139 11.71 -2.04 -3.21
C ARG A 139 11.18 -1.65 -4.57
N ILE A 140 9.90 -1.95 -4.84
CA ILE A 140 9.29 -1.61 -6.14
C ILE A 140 9.28 -0.10 -6.37
N ASN A 141 9.21 0.73 -5.33
CA ASN A 141 9.20 2.19 -5.41
C ASN A 141 10.60 2.84 -5.21
N SER A 142 11.68 2.07 -5.33
CA SER A 142 13.05 2.56 -5.08
C SER A 142 13.96 2.47 -6.30
N VAL A 143 14.91 3.41 -6.36
CA VAL A 143 16.00 3.44 -7.35
C VAL A 143 17.33 3.54 -6.64
N VAL A 144 18.31 2.79 -7.11
CA VAL A 144 19.67 2.79 -6.56
C VAL A 144 20.67 3.34 -7.56
N PRO A 145 21.72 4.05 -7.10
CA PRO A 145 22.88 4.38 -7.94
C PRO A 145 23.40 3.13 -8.65
N VAL A 146 23.79 3.29 -9.91
CA VAL A 146 24.55 2.25 -10.61
C VAL A 146 26.02 2.59 -10.42
N ASP A 147 26.64 1.87 -9.50
CA ASP A 147 28.09 1.84 -9.40
C ASP A 147 28.59 0.90 -10.51
N LYS A 148 28.94 1.51 -11.65
CA LYS A 148 29.66 0.78 -12.69
C LYS A 148 31.13 0.78 -12.32
N GLU A 149 31.62 -0.37 -11.86
CA GLU A 149 33.05 -0.60 -11.83
C GLU A 149 33.56 -0.73 -13.27
N TYR A 150 34.58 0.06 -13.57
CA TYR A 150 35.22 0.06 -14.87
C TYR A 150 36.61 -0.50 -14.71
N GLU A 151 36.89 -1.61 -15.38
CA GLU A 151 38.25 -2.09 -15.49
C GLU A 151 39.01 -1.25 -16.52
N PHE A 152 39.89 -0.40 -16.03
CA PHE A 152 40.70 0.49 -16.85
C PHE A 152 41.97 -0.16 -17.40
N HIS A 153 42.33 -1.34 -16.88
CA HIS A 153 43.59 -2.01 -17.16
C HIS A 153 43.42 -3.46 -17.59
N ARG A 154 44.42 -4.01 -18.29
CA ARG A 154 44.56 -5.46 -18.50
C ARG A 154 45.11 -6.11 -17.21
N PRO A 155 44.90 -7.41 -17.00
CA PRO A 155 45.57 -8.14 -15.92
C PRO A 155 47.07 -7.85 -15.91
N HIS A 156 47.66 -7.65 -14.72
CA HIS A 156 49.09 -7.37 -14.51
C HIS A 156 49.61 -6.02 -15.04
N CYS A 157 48.76 -5.00 -15.13
CA CYS A 157 49.24 -3.65 -15.46
C CYS A 157 49.92 -3.00 -14.25
N VAL A 158 51.07 -2.35 -14.45
CA VAL A 158 51.77 -1.59 -13.39
C VAL A 158 50.87 -0.51 -12.73
N ASN A 159 49.89 -0.01 -13.49
CA ASN A 159 48.94 1.01 -13.04
C ASN A 159 47.58 0.44 -12.60
N GLU A 160 47.47 -0.84 -12.24
CA GLU A 160 46.20 -1.54 -11.98
C GLU A 160 45.24 -0.82 -11.03
N THR A 161 45.75 -0.08 -10.03
CA THR A 161 44.95 0.68 -9.06
C THR A 161 44.57 2.09 -9.52
N HIS A 162 45.17 2.59 -10.61
CA HIS A 162 44.91 3.93 -11.13
C HIS A 162 43.54 4.01 -11.81
N THR A 163 42.78 5.07 -11.53
CA THR A 163 41.52 5.37 -12.24
C THR A 163 41.58 6.76 -12.87
N PRO A 164 40.82 7.05 -13.94
CA PRO A 164 40.82 8.37 -14.56
C PRO A 164 40.41 9.52 -13.62
N GLN A 165 39.62 9.23 -12.57
CA GLN A 165 39.25 10.24 -11.57
C GLN A 165 40.37 10.53 -10.56
N LYS A 166 41.07 9.49 -10.08
CA LYS A 166 42.11 9.63 -9.04
C LYS A 166 43.50 9.94 -9.63
N ASN A 167 43.80 9.37 -10.80
CA ASN A 167 45.12 9.43 -11.44
C ASN A 167 44.99 9.80 -12.93
N PRO A 168 44.48 10.99 -13.26
CA PRO A 168 44.19 11.39 -14.64
C PRO A 168 45.43 11.37 -15.54
N LYS A 169 46.63 11.63 -14.99
CA LYS A 169 47.90 11.60 -15.75
C LYS A 169 48.25 10.23 -16.31
N SER A 170 47.73 9.15 -15.72
CA SER A 170 47.97 7.76 -16.15
C SER A 170 47.13 7.35 -17.36
N PHE A 171 46.27 8.24 -17.88
CA PHE A 171 45.33 7.97 -18.97
C PHE A 171 45.43 9.01 -20.10
N TYR A 172 45.15 8.56 -21.32
CA TYR A 172 44.76 9.43 -22.43
C TYR A 172 43.23 9.53 -22.49
N LYS A 173 42.70 10.75 -22.53
CA LYS A 173 41.28 11.00 -22.81
C LYS A 173 41.10 11.02 -24.34
N ARG A 174 40.43 10.01 -24.90
CA ARG A 174 40.29 9.78 -26.34
C ARG A 174 38.99 10.37 -26.93
N GLY A 175 38.36 11.29 -26.19
CA GLY A 175 37.11 11.93 -26.59
C GLY A 175 35.88 11.11 -26.21
N THR A 176 34.80 11.28 -26.96
CA THR A 176 33.53 10.58 -26.74
C THR A 176 33.12 9.80 -27.97
N ASN A 177 32.59 8.59 -27.78
CA ASN A 177 32.04 7.79 -28.89
C ASN A 177 30.66 8.29 -29.36
N ALA A 178 30.07 7.63 -30.37
CA ALA A 178 28.74 7.95 -30.90
C ALA A 178 27.61 7.86 -29.84
N ALA A 179 27.81 7.06 -28.78
CA ALA A 179 26.91 6.96 -27.63
C ALA A 179 27.23 8.00 -26.53
N LYS A 180 28.05 9.01 -26.83
CA LYS A 180 28.54 10.06 -25.91
C LYS A 180 29.27 9.52 -24.67
N ALA A 181 29.73 8.27 -24.69
CA ALA A 181 30.55 7.69 -23.62
C ALA A 181 31.97 8.22 -23.72
N GLU A 182 32.53 8.68 -22.60
CA GLU A 182 33.92 9.15 -22.53
C GLU A 182 34.87 7.96 -22.63
N GLN A 183 35.76 7.99 -23.60
CA GLN A 183 36.74 6.93 -23.81
C GLN A 183 38.06 7.30 -23.14
N PHE A 184 38.55 6.41 -22.29
CA PHE A 184 39.86 6.51 -21.65
C PHE A 184 40.75 5.39 -22.15
N GLN A 185 42.02 5.68 -22.35
CA GLN A 185 43.04 4.69 -22.67
C GLN A 185 44.13 4.72 -21.60
N CYS A 186 44.47 3.57 -21.01
CA CYS A 186 45.62 3.49 -20.11
C CYS A 186 46.92 3.78 -20.88
N LYS A 187 47.82 4.60 -20.31
CA LYS A 187 49.10 4.91 -20.95
C LYS A 187 50.06 3.72 -20.98
N GLU A 188 49.96 2.81 -20.01
CA GLU A 188 50.84 1.62 -19.90
C GLU A 188 50.30 0.44 -20.70
N CYS A 189 49.22 -0.19 -20.25
CA CYS A 189 48.69 -1.39 -20.91
C CYS A 189 47.89 -1.11 -22.19
N LYS A 190 47.75 0.16 -22.59
CA LYS A 190 47.01 0.62 -23.78
C LYS A 190 45.54 0.20 -23.87
N LYS A 191 44.95 -0.40 -22.82
CA LYS A 191 43.52 -0.79 -22.77
C LYS A 191 42.64 0.43 -22.94
N TYR A 192 41.63 0.30 -23.78
CA TYR A 192 40.56 1.29 -23.93
C TYR A 192 39.38 0.90 -23.05
N THR A 193 38.84 1.88 -22.34
CA THR A 193 37.67 1.71 -21.48
C THR A 193 36.68 2.83 -21.76
N ASN A 194 35.45 2.46 -22.11
CA ASN A 194 34.38 3.40 -22.41
C ASN A 194 33.54 3.63 -21.15
N VAL A 195 33.72 4.80 -20.53
CA VAL A 195 32.95 5.23 -19.37
C VAL A 195 31.62 5.79 -19.84
N SER A 196 30.53 5.20 -19.37
CA SER A 196 29.18 5.58 -19.77
C SER A 196 28.89 7.03 -19.38
N PRO A 197 28.20 7.81 -20.23
CA PRO A 197 27.88 9.19 -19.90
C PRO A 197 26.92 9.28 -18.72
N ASN A 198 27.09 10.33 -17.91
CA ASN A 198 26.07 10.72 -16.94
C ASN A 198 24.76 11.12 -17.66
N LYS A 199 23.62 10.95 -16.98
CA LYS A 199 22.27 11.19 -17.53
C LYS A 199 22.08 12.61 -18.11
N SER A 200 22.85 13.60 -17.63
CA SER A 200 22.89 14.98 -18.17
C SER A 200 23.63 15.11 -19.51
N ARG A 201 24.54 14.19 -19.85
CA ARG A 201 25.35 14.21 -21.07
C ARG A 201 24.78 13.32 -22.19
N ASN A 202 23.96 12.33 -21.85
CA ASN A 202 23.23 11.52 -22.83
C ASN A 202 21.77 11.31 -22.41
N THR A 203 20.92 12.27 -22.77
CA THR A 203 19.45 12.19 -22.65
C THR A 203 18.82 11.24 -23.69
N THR A 204 19.62 10.78 -24.65
CA THR A 204 19.24 10.03 -25.85
C THR A 204 19.79 8.60 -25.88
N TYR A 205 20.15 7.98 -24.75
CA TYR A 205 20.77 6.64 -24.77
C TYR A 205 19.93 5.66 -25.63
N ASN A 206 20.43 5.34 -26.83
CA ASN A 206 19.80 4.57 -27.90
C ASN A 206 18.51 5.14 -28.54
N GLN A 207 18.29 6.46 -28.48
CA GLN A 207 17.11 7.10 -29.06
C GLN A 207 17.50 8.19 -30.07
N LYS A 208 17.09 7.98 -31.33
CA LYS A 208 17.40 8.89 -32.46
C LYS A 208 16.59 10.20 -32.42
N ARG A 209 15.42 10.23 -31.78
CA ARG A 209 14.46 11.35 -31.75
C ARG A 209 14.08 11.74 -30.32
N ASN A 210 14.25 13.01 -29.94
CA ASN A 210 14.04 13.47 -28.56
C ASN A 210 12.56 13.42 -28.14
N GLU A 211 11.65 13.68 -29.07
CA GLU A 211 10.21 13.83 -28.81
C GLU A 211 9.48 12.53 -28.44
N ILE A 212 10.06 11.35 -28.74
CA ILE A 212 9.39 10.06 -28.54
C ILE A 212 9.05 9.80 -27.06
N LEU A 213 9.93 10.17 -26.12
CA LEU A 213 9.72 9.86 -24.69
C LEU A 213 8.66 10.77 -24.05
N PRO A 214 8.70 12.11 -24.21
CA PRO A 214 7.60 12.97 -23.77
C PRO A 214 6.27 12.60 -24.42
N LEU A 215 6.27 12.27 -25.72
CA LEU A 215 5.05 11.84 -26.41
C LEU A 215 4.54 10.51 -25.86
N PHE A 216 5.41 9.53 -25.65
CA PHE A 216 5.05 8.25 -24.99
C PHE A 216 4.41 8.48 -23.63
N ALA A 217 5.00 9.33 -22.78
CA ALA A 217 4.45 9.66 -21.47
C ALA A 217 3.06 10.29 -21.57
N LYS A 218 2.86 11.21 -22.52
CA LYS A 218 1.54 11.81 -22.82
C LYS A 218 0.53 10.76 -23.29
N GLN A 219 0.90 9.87 -24.21
CA GLN A 219 0.01 8.81 -24.71
C GLN A 219 -0.42 7.85 -23.58
N LEU A 220 0.53 7.45 -22.73
CA LEU A 220 0.28 6.53 -21.60
C LEU A 220 -0.78 7.07 -20.62
N VAL A 221 -0.73 8.36 -20.28
CA VAL A 221 -1.68 8.98 -19.34
C VAL A 221 -2.93 9.55 -20.01
N ASN A 222 -3.12 9.35 -21.31
CA ASN A 222 -4.28 9.83 -22.08
C ASN A 222 -5.12 8.69 -22.66
N ARG A 223 -5.06 7.49 -22.06
CA ARG A 223 -5.86 6.31 -22.43
C ARG A 223 -5.63 5.82 -23.87
N SER A 224 -4.48 6.12 -24.46
CA SER A 224 -4.11 5.54 -25.76
C SER A 224 -3.84 4.05 -25.60
N SER A 225 -4.36 3.24 -26.52
CA SER A 225 -4.08 1.80 -26.50
C SER A 225 -2.60 1.53 -26.78
N ILE A 226 -2.12 0.35 -26.35
CA ILE A 226 -0.72 -0.05 -26.57
C ILE A 226 -0.42 -0.08 -28.07
N ASN A 227 -1.30 -0.70 -28.88
CA ASN A 227 -1.15 -0.76 -30.33
C ASN A 227 -1.13 0.65 -30.95
N ARG A 228 -2.07 1.52 -30.56
CA ARG A 228 -2.14 2.88 -31.10
C ARG A 228 -0.91 3.71 -30.72
N THR A 229 -0.42 3.55 -29.50
CA THR A 229 0.81 4.21 -29.05
C THR A 229 2.02 3.71 -29.83
N CYS A 230 2.09 2.41 -30.14
CA CYS A 230 3.15 1.83 -30.96
C CYS A 230 3.11 2.38 -32.40
N GLU A 231 1.93 2.48 -33.01
CA GLU A 231 1.73 3.09 -34.34
C GLU A 231 2.18 4.56 -34.37
N ILE A 232 1.67 5.38 -33.43
CA ILE A 232 1.99 6.82 -33.36
C ILE A 232 3.50 7.06 -33.23
N LEU A 233 4.17 6.22 -32.44
CA LEU A 233 5.60 6.37 -32.16
C LEU A 233 6.50 5.62 -33.14
N GLY A 234 5.95 4.77 -34.02
CA GLY A 234 6.72 3.88 -34.88
C GLY A 234 7.62 2.91 -34.12
N ILE A 235 7.13 2.32 -33.02
CA ILE A 235 7.89 1.39 -32.15
C ILE A 235 7.22 0.02 -32.03
N GLY A 236 8.01 -1.02 -31.75
CA GLY A 236 7.49 -2.35 -31.45
C GLY A 236 6.94 -2.47 -30.02
N LYS A 237 6.11 -3.49 -29.77
CA LYS A 237 5.52 -3.77 -28.45
C LYS A 237 6.56 -4.03 -27.36
N GLY A 238 7.67 -4.71 -27.69
CA GLY A 238 8.77 -4.92 -26.73
C GLY A 238 9.39 -3.59 -26.27
N THR A 239 9.60 -2.67 -27.22
CA THR A 239 10.10 -1.31 -26.96
C THR A 239 9.12 -0.49 -26.14
N TYR A 240 7.81 -0.67 -26.31
CA TYR A 240 6.79 -0.02 -25.47
C TYR A 240 7.01 -0.33 -23.98
N TYR A 241 7.15 -1.61 -23.62
CA TYR A 241 7.35 -1.99 -22.21
C TYR A 241 8.71 -1.57 -21.66
N GLN A 242 9.76 -1.60 -22.49
CA GLN A 242 11.07 -1.05 -22.11
C GLN A 242 10.99 0.46 -21.81
N LYS A 243 10.23 1.22 -22.62
CA LYS A 243 9.99 2.66 -22.39
C LYS A 243 9.11 2.90 -21.17
N LEU A 244 8.12 2.04 -20.90
CA LEU A 244 7.30 2.11 -19.68
C LEU A 244 8.15 1.97 -18.43
N GLU A 245 9.00 0.94 -18.38
CA GLU A 245 9.92 0.70 -17.25
C GLU A 245 10.95 1.84 -17.10
N TRP A 246 11.46 2.35 -18.22
CA TRP A 246 12.38 3.50 -18.22
C TRP A 246 11.71 4.77 -17.68
N LEU A 247 10.48 5.06 -18.09
CA LEU A 247 9.72 6.23 -17.63
C LEU A 247 9.34 6.09 -16.15
N TYR A 248 8.97 4.88 -15.74
CA TYR A 248 8.72 4.55 -14.34
C TYR A 248 9.91 4.88 -13.46
N ARG A 249 11.10 4.41 -13.85
CA ARG A 249 12.35 4.76 -13.16
C ARG A 249 12.60 6.27 -13.10
N CYS A 250 12.35 7.01 -14.20
CA CYS A 250 12.51 8.47 -14.19
C CYS A 250 11.54 9.14 -13.22
N CYS A 251 10.30 8.66 -13.12
CA CYS A 251 9.34 9.14 -12.13
C CYS A 251 9.82 8.85 -10.70
N LEU A 252 10.36 7.66 -10.42
CA LEU A 252 10.91 7.35 -9.09
C LEU A 252 12.11 8.24 -8.74
N GLU A 253 13.03 8.46 -9.68
CA GLU A 253 14.15 9.40 -9.49
C GLU A 253 13.67 10.85 -9.23
N PHE A 254 12.58 11.25 -9.90
CA PHE A 254 11.95 12.56 -9.71
C PHE A 254 11.31 12.66 -8.32
N LEU A 255 10.51 11.66 -7.93
CA LEU A 255 9.85 11.59 -6.62
C LEU A 255 10.85 11.55 -5.47
N GLU A 256 11.95 10.82 -5.59
CA GLU A 256 13.03 10.83 -4.58
C GLU A 256 13.53 12.26 -4.32
N THR A 257 13.61 13.10 -5.36
CA THR A 257 14.12 14.47 -5.26
C THR A 257 13.05 15.50 -4.89
N ARG A 258 11.82 15.35 -5.40
CA ARG A 258 10.74 16.35 -5.34
C ARG A 258 9.58 15.98 -4.42
N GLU A 259 9.53 14.74 -3.94
CA GLU A 259 8.56 14.26 -2.95
C GLU A 259 9.26 13.84 -1.65
N THR A 260 10.18 12.86 -1.71
CA THR A 260 10.78 12.27 -0.50
C THR A 260 11.59 13.30 0.30
N LYS A 261 12.47 14.07 -0.35
CA LYS A 261 13.29 15.07 0.34
C LYS A 261 12.45 16.24 0.90
N PRO A 262 11.54 16.87 0.13
CA PRO A 262 10.72 17.96 0.67
C PRO A 262 9.79 17.50 1.80
N LEU A 263 9.16 16.33 1.69
CA LEU A 263 8.28 15.83 2.74
C LEU A 263 9.02 15.49 4.03
N ALA A 264 10.24 14.93 3.94
CA ALA A 264 11.06 14.67 5.12
C ALA A 264 11.40 15.94 5.92
N ASN A 265 11.45 17.09 5.25
CA ASN A 265 11.74 18.39 5.87
C ASN A 265 10.48 19.22 6.16
N LYS A 266 9.29 18.70 5.83
CA LYS A 266 8.04 19.43 5.98
C LYS A 266 7.23 18.87 7.13
N HIS A 267 6.78 19.77 7.99
CA HIS A 267 5.94 19.49 9.12
C HIS A 267 4.50 19.94 8.85
N PHE A 268 3.51 19.15 9.27
CA PHE A 268 2.09 19.44 9.09
C PHE A 268 1.34 19.40 10.43
N PRO A 269 0.75 20.52 10.89
CA PRO A 269 0.01 20.55 12.16
C PRO A 269 -1.27 19.68 12.16
N GLU A 270 -1.82 19.43 10.98
CA GLU A 270 -2.99 18.56 10.79
C GLU A 270 -3.01 18.05 9.35
N MET A 271 -3.31 16.76 9.16
CA MET A 271 -3.53 16.16 7.84
C MET A 271 -4.83 15.36 7.78
N TRP A 272 -5.56 15.56 6.68
CA TRP A 272 -6.79 14.84 6.37
C TRP A 272 -6.52 13.79 5.30
N ILE A 273 -6.42 12.52 5.71
CA ILE A 273 -6.10 11.43 4.82
C ILE A 273 -7.38 10.70 4.42
N THR A 274 -7.69 10.75 3.13
CA THR A 274 -8.75 9.92 2.51
C THR A 274 -8.13 8.66 1.92
N THR A 275 -8.62 7.49 2.32
CA THR A 275 -8.12 6.19 1.83
C THR A 275 -9.27 5.35 1.29
N ASP A 276 -9.09 4.80 0.10
CA ASP A 276 -10.03 3.90 -0.55
C ASP A 276 -9.28 2.88 -1.43
N LYS A 277 -10.00 1.89 -1.96
CA LYS A 277 -9.47 0.85 -2.83
C LYS A 277 -10.10 0.87 -4.20
N LEU A 278 -9.24 0.83 -5.21
CA LEU A 278 -9.65 0.61 -6.58
C LEU A 278 -9.51 -0.87 -6.92
N HIS A 279 -10.63 -1.54 -7.21
CA HIS A 279 -10.57 -2.86 -7.83
C HIS A 279 -10.32 -2.77 -9.33
N TYR A 280 -9.54 -3.70 -9.86
CA TYR A 280 -9.32 -3.93 -11.28
C TYR A 280 -9.13 -5.44 -11.52
N VAL A 281 -9.20 -5.87 -12.78
CA VAL A 281 -9.15 -7.30 -13.12
C VAL A 281 -7.86 -7.62 -13.86
N LEU A 282 -7.18 -8.67 -13.41
CA LEU A 282 -6.05 -9.28 -14.10
C LEU A 282 -6.53 -10.52 -14.84
N ASN A 283 -6.08 -10.70 -16.08
CA ASN A 283 -6.29 -11.95 -16.79
C ASN A 283 -5.30 -13.00 -16.25
N ASN A 284 -5.81 -14.13 -15.77
CA ASN A 284 -4.96 -15.26 -15.40
C ASN A 284 -4.56 -16.04 -16.65
N VAL A 285 -3.29 -15.91 -17.07
CA VAL A 285 -2.80 -16.46 -18.34
C VAL A 285 -1.83 -17.61 -18.09
N LEU A 286 -2.01 -18.68 -18.87
CA LEU A 286 -1.10 -19.82 -18.87
C LEU A 286 0.26 -19.42 -19.45
N LYS A 287 1.34 -19.91 -18.84
CA LYS A 287 2.69 -19.82 -19.40
C LYS A 287 2.74 -20.51 -20.76
N LYS A 288 3.62 -20.00 -21.65
CA LYS A 288 3.84 -20.58 -22.97
C LYS A 288 4.18 -22.07 -22.85
N GLY A 289 3.52 -22.92 -23.63
CA GLY A 289 3.72 -24.38 -23.61
C GLY A 289 2.88 -25.16 -22.59
N LYS A 290 2.08 -24.50 -21.74
CA LYS A 290 1.18 -25.15 -20.76
C LYS A 290 -0.27 -25.25 -21.26
N GLY A 291 -0.46 -25.62 -22.54
CA GLY A 291 -1.71 -25.49 -23.31
C GLY A 291 -2.99 -26.14 -22.73
N LYS A 292 -4.14 -25.76 -23.31
CA LYS A 292 -5.53 -26.05 -22.88
C LYS A 292 -5.97 -27.54 -22.86
N ASN A 293 -5.17 -28.49 -23.35
CA ASN A 293 -5.60 -29.88 -23.62
C ASN A 293 -5.23 -30.92 -22.54
N ARG A 294 -5.29 -30.57 -21.24
CA ARG A 294 -4.89 -31.51 -20.17
C ARG A 294 -5.91 -31.72 -19.06
N GLY A 295 -7.20 -31.45 -19.31
CA GLY A 295 -8.23 -31.62 -18.27
C GLY A 295 -7.93 -30.83 -16.99
N ILE A 296 -7.10 -29.79 -17.08
CA ILE A 296 -6.66 -28.99 -15.95
C ILE A 296 -7.86 -28.17 -15.49
N LEU A 297 -8.24 -28.34 -14.21
CA LEU A 297 -9.18 -27.44 -13.54
C LEU A 297 -8.72 -26.00 -13.77
N ILE A 298 -9.59 -25.21 -14.39
CA ILE A 298 -9.26 -23.84 -14.75
C ILE A 298 -9.34 -23.01 -13.46
N GLU A 299 -8.19 -22.63 -12.91
CA GLU A 299 -8.08 -21.53 -11.95
C GLU A 299 -8.82 -20.29 -12.49
N ASP A 300 -9.34 -19.44 -11.60
CA ASP A 300 -10.10 -18.25 -11.98
C ASP A 300 -9.44 -17.49 -13.13
N LYS A 301 -10.12 -17.49 -14.29
CA LYS A 301 -9.61 -16.86 -15.53
C LYS A 301 -9.42 -15.35 -15.37
N GLN A 302 -10.09 -14.76 -14.39
CA GLN A 302 -10.04 -13.36 -14.02
C GLN A 302 -9.76 -13.24 -12.54
N LEU A 303 -8.66 -12.58 -12.20
CA LEU A 303 -8.24 -12.35 -10.83
C LEU A 303 -8.60 -10.93 -10.41
N LEU A 304 -9.55 -10.81 -9.49
CA LEU A 304 -9.92 -9.52 -8.91
C LEU A 304 -8.79 -9.00 -8.02
N THR A 305 -8.22 -7.87 -8.39
CA THR A 305 -7.05 -7.28 -7.72
C THR A 305 -7.35 -5.86 -7.26
N TYR A 306 -6.63 -5.37 -6.26
CA TYR A 306 -6.89 -4.08 -5.64
C TYR A 306 -5.66 -3.17 -5.67
N ILE A 307 -5.92 -1.87 -5.67
CA ILE A 307 -4.93 -0.81 -5.42
C ILE A 307 -5.42 -0.03 -4.21
N VAL A 308 -4.64 0.00 -3.13
CA VAL A 308 -4.87 0.85 -1.96
C VAL A 308 -4.21 2.20 -2.23
N ALA A 309 -4.96 3.29 -2.11
CA ALA A 309 -4.40 4.63 -2.28
C ALA A 309 -4.87 5.60 -1.20
N SER A 310 -3.95 6.47 -0.78
CA SER A 310 -4.19 7.49 0.25
C SER A 310 -3.84 8.87 -0.27
N ALA A 311 -4.76 9.81 -0.08
CA ALA A 311 -4.62 11.19 -0.55
C ALA A 311 -4.98 12.20 0.54
N ASP A 312 -4.30 13.35 0.53
CA ASP A 312 -4.71 14.51 1.32
C ASP A 312 -6.00 15.10 0.76
N LYS A 313 -7.00 15.26 1.63
CA LYS A 313 -8.31 15.83 1.29
C LYS A 313 -8.18 17.25 0.72
N ARG A 314 -7.30 18.08 1.29
CA ARG A 314 -7.25 19.54 1.00
C ARG A 314 -6.53 19.84 -0.32
N SER A 315 -5.28 19.40 -0.44
CA SER A 315 -4.46 19.57 -1.64
C SER A 315 -4.82 18.61 -2.78
N ARG A 316 -5.52 17.50 -2.45
CA ARG A 316 -5.73 16.33 -3.32
C ARG A 316 -4.46 15.58 -3.67
N TYR A 317 -3.36 15.82 -2.95
CA TYR A 317 -2.10 15.14 -3.19
C TYR A 317 -2.20 13.66 -2.85
N VAL A 318 -1.78 12.78 -3.78
CA VAL A 318 -1.82 11.33 -3.57
C VAL A 318 -0.46 10.86 -3.10
N PHE A 319 -0.35 10.47 -1.83
CA PHE A 319 0.90 10.04 -1.21
C PHE A 319 1.34 8.68 -1.69
N ARG A 320 0.41 7.72 -1.75
CA ARG A 320 0.71 6.33 -2.09
C ARG A 320 -0.41 5.71 -2.92
N SER A 321 -0.04 4.78 -3.79
CA SER A 321 -0.93 3.95 -4.60
C SER A 321 -0.28 2.58 -4.79
N ASP A 322 -0.63 1.64 -3.91
CA ASP A 322 0.05 0.35 -3.78
C ASP A 322 -0.84 -0.78 -4.28
N ILE A 323 -0.26 -1.66 -5.11
CA ILE A 323 -0.96 -2.78 -5.73
C ILE A 323 -0.90 -4.04 -4.86
N ASN A 324 -1.99 -4.80 -4.82
CA ASN A 324 -2.11 -6.01 -4.00
C ASN A 324 -1.66 -7.27 -4.76
N PHE A 325 -0.49 -7.19 -5.38
CA PHE A 325 0.10 -8.30 -6.12
C PHE A 325 1.63 -8.21 -6.14
N ASP A 326 2.30 -9.30 -5.83
CA ASP A 326 3.75 -9.46 -5.93
C ASP A 326 4.08 -10.25 -7.19
N TRP A 327 4.61 -9.58 -8.23
CA TRP A 327 4.89 -10.22 -9.52
C TRP A 327 6.27 -10.88 -9.61
N GLU A 328 7.10 -10.76 -8.56
CA GLU A 328 8.44 -11.35 -8.53
C GLU A 328 8.50 -12.63 -7.71
N LYS A 329 7.62 -12.79 -6.72
CA LYS A 329 7.60 -13.99 -5.88
C LYS A 329 7.25 -15.24 -6.68
N SER A 330 8.08 -16.28 -6.55
CA SER A 330 7.85 -17.58 -7.16
C SER A 330 7.33 -18.62 -6.16
N LEU A 331 6.61 -19.63 -6.66
CA LEU A 331 6.16 -20.77 -5.84
C LEU A 331 7.32 -21.65 -5.37
N ASP A 332 8.44 -21.69 -6.10
CA ASP A 332 9.64 -22.43 -5.69
C ASP A 332 10.26 -21.82 -4.43
N GLU A 333 10.28 -20.49 -4.32
CA GLU A 333 10.71 -19.82 -3.10
C GLU A 333 9.76 -20.08 -1.93
N ILE A 334 8.44 -20.13 -2.18
CA ILE A 334 7.46 -20.51 -1.15
C ILE A 334 7.71 -21.94 -0.66
N ALA A 335 7.94 -22.88 -1.57
CA ALA A 335 8.24 -24.27 -1.22
C ALA A 335 9.55 -24.38 -0.44
N SER A 336 10.60 -23.67 -0.88
CA SER A 336 11.87 -23.61 -0.16
C SER A 336 11.72 -23.04 1.25
N ASP A 337 11.04 -21.90 1.39
CA ASP A 337 10.73 -21.28 2.68
C ASP A 337 9.93 -22.25 3.57
N THR A 338 8.90 -22.92 3.02
CA THR A 338 8.05 -23.86 3.75
C THR A 338 8.87 -25.03 4.30
N HIS A 339 9.70 -25.66 3.46
CA HIS A 339 10.52 -26.80 3.88
C HIS A 339 11.60 -26.44 4.89
N GLN A 340 12.23 -25.26 4.76
CA GLN A 340 13.28 -24.80 5.65
C GLN A 340 12.74 -24.35 7.00
N LEU A 341 11.59 -23.66 7.01
CA LEU A 341 11.03 -23.03 8.21
C LEU A 341 9.93 -23.87 8.88
N LYS A 342 9.52 -24.98 8.24
CA LYS A 342 8.46 -25.91 8.67
C LYS A 342 7.11 -25.20 8.89
N GLU A 343 6.75 -24.32 7.95
CA GLU A 343 5.64 -23.36 8.11
C GLU A 343 4.25 -23.95 7.88
N ASP A 344 4.16 -25.07 7.17
CA ASP A 344 2.91 -25.78 6.91
C ASP A 344 2.22 -26.27 8.19
N HIS A 345 3.00 -26.60 9.23
CA HIS A 345 2.50 -26.96 10.57
C HIS A 345 2.33 -25.76 11.52
N LEU A 346 2.72 -24.54 11.11
CA LEU A 346 2.56 -23.34 11.92
C LEU A 346 1.19 -22.69 11.72
N HIS A 347 0.77 -21.89 12.71
CA HIS A 347 -0.35 -20.97 12.53
C HIS A 347 0.02 -19.83 11.56
N SER A 348 -0.99 -19.32 10.84
CA SER A 348 -0.89 -18.20 9.89
C SER A 348 -0.03 -17.02 10.38
N PHE A 349 -0.23 -16.59 11.63
CA PHE A 349 0.49 -15.44 12.21
C PHE A 349 1.99 -15.69 12.46
N SER A 350 2.48 -16.92 12.29
CA SER A 350 3.89 -17.28 12.49
C SER A 350 4.64 -17.53 11.18
N ARG A 351 3.97 -17.43 10.02
CA ARG A 351 4.53 -17.77 8.72
C ARG A 351 5.10 -16.54 8.01
N LYS A 352 6.24 -16.68 7.34
CA LYS A 352 6.91 -15.64 6.55
C LYS A 352 6.07 -15.16 5.37
N ASN A 353 5.35 -16.07 4.73
CA ASN A 353 4.67 -15.82 3.45
C ASN A 353 3.14 -15.72 3.56
N GLU A 354 2.59 -15.55 4.77
CA GLU A 354 1.13 -15.53 5.02
C GLU A 354 0.35 -14.51 4.19
N ARG A 355 1.00 -13.44 3.71
CA ARG A 355 0.39 -12.44 2.82
C ARG A 355 -0.16 -13.04 1.53
N PHE A 356 0.25 -14.25 1.12
CA PHE A 356 -0.24 -14.90 -0.10
C PHE A 356 -1.44 -15.84 0.13
N GLY A 357 -2.00 -15.87 1.35
CA GLY A 357 -3.21 -16.63 1.67
C GLY A 357 -3.02 -18.13 1.41
N ILE A 358 -3.82 -18.71 0.51
CA ILE A 358 -3.77 -20.14 0.19
C ILE A 358 -2.41 -20.59 -0.39
N TYR A 359 -1.62 -19.66 -0.95
CA TYR A 359 -0.28 -19.93 -1.48
C TYR A 359 0.83 -19.51 -0.50
N ALA A 360 0.51 -19.29 0.77
CA ALA A 360 1.50 -18.92 1.80
C ALA A 360 2.46 -20.07 2.14
N VAL A 361 2.00 -21.32 2.00
CA VAL A 361 2.78 -22.53 2.29
C VAL A 361 2.63 -23.53 1.15
N ALA A 362 3.71 -24.25 0.86
CA ALA A 362 3.64 -25.38 -0.06
C ALA A 362 3.10 -26.62 0.67
N PRO A 363 2.16 -27.38 0.08
CA PRO A 363 1.73 -28.65 0.63
C PRO A 363 2.91 -29.62 0.81
N CYS A 364 3.08 -30.15 2.01
CA CYS A 364 4.12 -31.13 2.35
C CYS A 364 3.49 -32.52 2.54
N PRO A 365 4.18 -33.61 2.18
CA PRO A 365 3.68 -34.96 2.46
C PRO A 365 3.40 -35.13 3.96
N PRO A 366 2.26 -35.72 4.34
CA PRO A 366 1.91 -35.86 5.74
C PRO A 366 2.91 -36.78 6.47
N THR A 367 3.32 -36.37 7.67
CA THR A 367 4.14 -37.21 8.56
C THR A 367 3.30 -38.32 9.20
N LYS A 368 3.94 -39.26 9.91
CA LYS A 368 3.23 -40.38 10.58
C LYS A 368 2.17 -39.90 11.59
N ASN A 369 2.37 -38.74 12.19
CA ASN A 369 1.49 -38.19 13.22
C ASN A 369 0.51 -37.15 12.66
N ASP A 370 0.54 -36.88 11.36
CA ASP A 370 -0.34 -35.87 10.77
C ASP A 370 -1.76 -36.39 10.66
N THR A 371 -2.72 -35.49 10.91
CA THR A 371 -4.14 -35.78 10.72
C THR A 371 -4.58 -35.67 9.27
N GLN A 372 -3.73 -35.15 8.39
CA GLN A 372 -4.03 -34.97 6.98
C GLN A 372 -3.90 -36.30 6.23
N SER A 373 -4.94 -36.66 5.48
CA SER A 373 -4.89 -37.84 4.60
C SER A 373 -4.01 -37.60 3.36
N MET A 374 -3.45 -38.67 2.79
CA MET A 374 -2.75 -38.58 1.50
C MET A 374 -3.64 -38.02 0.38
N GLY A 375 -4.96 -38.27 0.42
CA GLY A 375 -5.90 -37.70 -0.55
C GLY A 375 -6.05 -36.17 -0.41
N GLU A 376 -6.10 -35.65 0.80
CA GLU A 376 -6.10 -34.20 1.07
C GLU A 376 -4.79 -33.55 0.65
N TYR A 377 -3.66 -34.18 0.96
CA TYR A 377 -2.34 -33.73 0.52
C TYR A 377 -2.28 -33.62 -0.99
N HIS A 378 -2.64 -34.67 -1.74
CA HIS A 378 -2.62 -34.64 -3.20
C HIS A 378 -3.57 -33.58 -3.78
N ARG A 379 -4.75 -33.36 -3.18
CA ARG A 379 -5.66 -32.28 -3.60
C ARG A 379 -5.02 -30.90 -3.41
N GLY A 380 -4.42 -30.64 -2.25
CA GLY A 380 -3.72 -29.39 -1.98
C GLY A 380 -2.52 -29.18 -2.90
N LEU A 381 -1.70 -30.22 -3.08
CA LEU A 381 -0.55 -30.18 -3.99
C LEU A 381 -1.00 -29.90 -5.42
N ASN A 382 -2.04 -30.57 -5.90
CA ASN A 382 -2.58 -30.31 -7.24
C ASN A 382 -3.04 -28.86 -7.41
N GLN A 383 -3.70 -28.27 -6.40
CA GLN A 383 -4.09 -26.86 -6.43
C GLN A 383 -2.87 -25.91 -6.45
N PHE A 384 -1.84 -26.22 -5.66
CA PHE A 384 -0.61 -25.45 -5.61
C PHE A 384 0.17 -25.53 -6.93
N GLU A 385 0.30 -26.73 -7.50
CA GLU A 385 0.97 -27.00 -8.77
C GLU A 385 0.21 -26.42 -9.97
N GLN A 386 -1.12 -26.39 -9.93
CA GLN A 386 -1.94 -25.72 -10.95
C GLN A 386 -1.54 -24.26 -11.11
N ARG A 387 -1.28 -23.55 -10.00
CA ARG A 387 -0.84 -22.15 -10.04
C ARG A 387 0.49 -21.98 -10.77
N ARG A 388 1.40 -22.97 -10.77
CA ARG A 388 2.67 -22.92 -11.54
C ARG A 388 2.47 -22.85 -13.05
N HIS A 389 1.33 -23.28 -13.55
CA HIS A 389 1.02 -23.23 -14.98
C HIS A 389 0.67 -21.83 -15.47
N TYR A 390 0.35 -20.90 -14.57
CA TYR A 390 0.01 -19.51 -14.88
C TYR A 390 1.20 -18.57 -14.69
N VAL A 391 1.11 -17.34 -15.25
CA VAL A 391 2.13 -16.27 -15.11
C VAL A 391 2.56 -16.11 -13.66
N ASP A 392 3.84 -15.87 -13.40
CA ASP A 392 4.40 -15.78 -12.05
C ASP A 392 3.81 -14.65 -11.19
N GLY A 393 4.06 -14.77 -9.88
CA GLY A 393 3.61 -13.84 -8.85
C GLY A 393 2.32 -14.26 -8.14
N LEU A 394 1.99 -13.59 -7.04
CA LEU A 394 0.89 -13.98 -6.15
C LEU A 394 0.12 -12.75 -5.65
N HIS A 395 -1.18 -12.93 -5.40
CA HIS A 395 -2.01 -11.92 -4.75
C HIS A 395 -1.57 -11.70 -3.32
N VAL A 396 -1.45 -10.43 -2.95
CA VAL A 396 -1.20 -10.03 -1.57
C VAL A 396 -2.54 -9.79 -0.89
N ASN A 397 -2.75 -10.40 0.27
CA ASN A 397 -3.93 -10.21 1.09
C ASN A 397 -4.07 -8.72 1.47
N ASN A 398 -5.30 -8.22 1.35
CA ASN A 398 -5.62 -6.80 1.53
C ASN A 398 -5.22 -6.24 2.90
N GLY A 399 -5.29 -7.04 3.96
CA GLY A 399 -4.89 -6.62 5.31
C GLY A 399 -3.39 -6.38 5.43
N TYR A 400 -2.57 -7.29 4.89
CA TYR A 400 -1.11 -7.13 4.86
C TYR A 400 -0.69 -5.91 4.04
N ASN A 401 -1.28 -5.74 2.85
CA ASN A 401 -0.99 -4.57 2.02
C ASN A 401 -1.41 -3.26 2.71
N SER A 402 -2.60 -3.21 3.33
CA SER A 402 -3.07 -2.01 4.03
C SER A 402 -2.17 -1.66 5.22
N LEU A 403 -1.73 -2.65 6.01
CA LEU A 403 -0.80 -2.43 7.12
C LEU A 403 0.54 -1.86 6.65
N ALA A 404 1.12 -2.43 5.59
CA ALA A 404 2.36 -1.91 5.00
C ALA A 404 2.18 -0.52 4.39
N HIS A 405 1.05 -0.27 3.71
CA HIS A 405 0.70 1.03 3.13
C HIS A 405 0.66 2.13 4.18
N PHE A 406 -0.07 1.91 5.27
CA PHE A 406 -0.18 2.88 6.36
C PHE A 406 1.11 3.04 7.14
N TRP A 407 1.88 1.97 7.35
CA TRP A 407 3.20 2.09 7.99
C TRP A 407 4.12 2.99 7.17
N LEU A 408 4.15 2.81 5.84
CA LEU A 408 4.93 3.67 4.96
C LEU A 408 4.41 5.10 4.91
N LEU A 409 3.09 5.30 4.99
CA LEU A 409 2.49 6.64 5.08
C LEU A 409 2.91 7.35 6.37
N ARG A 410 2.84 6.65 7.52
CA ARG A 410 3.27 7.18 8.83
C ARG A 410 4.73 7.63 8.79
N ASN A 411 5.61 6.83 8.20
CA ASN A 411 7.04 7.14 8.12
C ASN A 411 7.41 8.15 7.02
N MET A 412 6.48 8.49 6.13
CA MET A 412 6.69 9.47 5.05
C MET A 412 6.37 10.90 5.49
N LEU A 413 5.56 11.09 6.52
CA LEU A 413 5.00 12.38 6.91
C LEU A 413 5.29 12.71 8.38
N SER A 414 5.62 13.97 8.67
CA SER A 414 5.66 14.51 10.03
C SER A 414 4.35 15.27 10.28
N VAL A 415 3.47 14.70 11.10
CA VAL A 415 2.11 15.22 11.35
C VAL A 415 1.76 15.14 12.82
N ASP A 416 1.25 16.25 13.39
CA ASP A 416 0.77 16.26 14.78
C ASP A 416 -0.60 15.60 14.92
N ARG A 417 -1.55 15.99 14.05
CA ARG A 417 -2.93 15.53 14.13
C ARG A 417 -3.40 14.86 12.85
N TRP A 418 -3.88 13.63 12.99
CA TRP A 418 -4.38 12.83 11.88
C TRP A 418 -5.90 12.82 11.85
N ARG A 419 -6.47 12.98 10.66
CA ARG A 419 -7.91 12.83 10.40
C ARG A 419 -8.07 11.85 9.26
N PHE A 420 -8.39 10.60 9.58
CA PHE A 420 -8.60 9.55 8.60
C PHE A 420 -10.04 9.51 8.14
N ILE A 421 -10.25 9.36 6.84
CA ILE A 421 -11.56 9.15 6.22
C ILE A 421 -11.46 7.89 5.36
N SER A 422 -12.34 6.91 5.61
CA SER A 422 -12.44 5.71 4.78
C SER A 422 -13.87 5.23 4.63
N ASP A 423 -14.07 4.27 3.72
CA ASP A 423 -15.26 3.41 3.69
C ASP A 423 -15.23 2.41 4.87
N ASP A 424 -16.31 1.66 5.06
CA ASP A 424 -16.46 0.61 6.08
C ASP A 424 -15.75 -0.71 5.65
N ASP A 425 -14.45 -0.62 5.37
CA ASP A 425 -13.64 -1.73 4.85
C ASP A 425 -12.96 -2.54 5.98
N LYS A 426 -13.07 -3.88 5.89
CA LYS A 426 -12.58 -4.84 6.89
C LYS A 426 -11.06 -4.93 7.03
N SER A 427 -10.28 -4.30 6.15
CA SER A 427 -8.82 -4.27 6.20
C SER A 427 -8.26 -2.86 6.39
N THR A 428 -8.92 -1.83 5.87
CA THR A 428 -8.52 -0.42 6.08
C THR A 428 -8.71 -0.01 7.55
N LYS A 429 -9.88 -0.29 8.15
CA LYS A 429 -10.17 0.05 9.55
C LYS A 429 -9.15 -0.53 10.55
N PRO A 430 -8.91 -1.86 10.58
CA PRO A 430 -7.94 -2.42 11.50
C PRO A 430 -6.50 -1.99 11.19
N ALA A 431 -6.16 -1.69 9.93
CA ALA A 431 -4.83 -1.21 9.59
C ALA A 431 -4.55 0.18 10.17
N ILE A 432 -5.48 1.13 10.02
CA ILE A 432 -5.38 2.46 10.64
C ILE A 432 -5.29 2.32 12.16
N ALA A 433 -6.21 1.55 12.76
CA ALA A 433 -6.28 1.38 14.21
C ALA A 433 -4.99 0.79 14.81
N ARG A 434 -4.29 -0.10 14.10
CA ARG A 434 -3.04 -0.71 14.58
C ARG A 434 -1.83 0.16 14.34
N VAL A 435 -1.68 0.71 13.12
CA VAL A 435 -0.50 1.50 12.74
C VAL A 435 -0.44 2.82 13.49
N PHE A 436 -1.60 3.46 13.72
CA PHE A 436 -1.71 4.75 14.41
C PHE A 436 -2.25 4.61 15.83
N SER A 437 -2.04 3.45 16.46
CA SER A 437 -2.59 3.17 17.80
C SER A 437 -2.14 4.16 18.87
N GLU A 438 -0.91 4.66 18.79
CA GLU A 438 -0.35 5.66 19.70
C GLU A 438 -1.05 7.02 19.53
N GLU A 439 -1.19 7.48 18.29
CA GLU A 439 -1.83 8.74 17.95
C GLU A 439 -3.34 8.70 18.26
N ILE A 440 -3.99 7.55 18.09
CA ILE A 440 -5.40 7.35 18.45
C ILE A 440 -5.58 7.41 19.97
N ARG A 441 -4.77 6.67 20.73
CA ARG A 441 -4.83 6.66 22.20
C ARG A 441 -4.59 8.02 22.82
N SER A 442 -3.69 8.81 22.24
CA SER A 442 -3.37 10.16 22.73
C SER A 442 -4.37 11.23 22.28
N GLY A 443 -5.40 10.89 21.51
CA GLY A 443 -6.41 11.84 21.00
C GLY A 443 -5.93 12.67 19.81
N HIS A 444 -4.75 12.39 19.26
CA HIS A 444 -4.20 13.12 18.11
C HIS A 444 -4.68 12.58 16.76
N ALA A 445 -5.19 11.36 16.70
CA ALA A 445 -5.77 10.77 15.50
C ALA A 445 -7.27 10.47 15.66
N HIS A 446 -8.07 10.89 14.68
CA HIS A 446 -9.48 10.51 14.59
C HIS A 446 -9.79 9.80 13.28
N HIS A 447 -10.63 8.77 13.33
CA HIS A 447 -11.04 8.00 12.15
C HIS A 447 -12.54 8.11 11.92
N PHE A 448 -12.90 8.75 10.82
CA PHE A 448 -14.26 8.94 10.34
C PHE A 448 -14.59 7.94 9.23
N LEU A 449 -15.81 7.40 9.26
CA LEU A 449 -16.39 6.70 8.12
C LEU A 449 -17.18 7.66 7.25
N CYS A 450 -17.05 7.54 5.93
CA CYS A 450 -17.80 8.31 4.95
C CYS A 450 -18.44 7.36 3.94
N LEU A 451 -19.71 7.06 4.16
CA LEU A 451 -20.45 6.06 3.40
C LEU A 451 -21.41 6.73 2.43
N THR A 452 -21.44 6.26 1.18
CA THR A 452 -22.39 6.71 0.16
C THR A 452 -23.23 5.54 -0.31
N ASP A 453 -24.49 5.79 -0.64
CA ASP A 453 -25.32 4.79 -1.31
C ASP A 453 -24.83 4.58 -2.75
N LYS A 454 -24.26 3.39 -3.00
CA LYS A 454 -23.69 3.02 -4.30
C LYS A 454 -24.77 2.62 -5.33
N THR A 455 -26.03 2.53 -4.92
CA THR A 455 -27.17 2.15 -5.79
C THR A 455 -27.86 3.36 -6.44
N LEU A 456 -27.61 4.57 -5.95
CA LEU A 456 -28.23 5.79 -6.47
C LEU A 456 -27.76 6.12 -7.90
N THR A 457 -28.73 6.46 -8.76
CA THR A 457 -28.43 7.09 -10.05
C THR A 457 -28.01 8.54 -9.86
N ARG A 458 -27.28 9.10 -10.83
CA ARG A 458 -26.90 10.54 -10.81
C ARG A 458 -28.09 11.49 -10.71
N LYS A 459 -29.24 11.13 -11.32
CA LYS A 459 -30.47 11.94 -11.26
C LYS A 459 -31.05 11.96 -9.84
N GLN A 460 -31.10 10.79 -9.19
CA GLN A 460 -31.56 10.67 -7.79
C GLN A 460 -30.62 11.41 -6.84
N ALA A 461 -29.31 11.20 -6.96
CA ALA A 461 -28.29 11.92 -6.18
C ALA A 461 -28.43 13.45 -6.30
N ARG A 462 -28.67 13.95 -7.53
CA ARG A 462 -28.89 15.37 -7.77
C ARG A 462 -30.18 15.88 -7.14
N ALA A 463 -31.25 15.09 -7.17
CA ALA A 463 -32.50 15.42 -6.51
C ALA A 463 -32.35 15.50 -4.98
N GLU A 464 -31.63 14.56 -4.37
CA GLU A 464 -31.28 14.59 -2.94
C GLU A 464 -30.47 15.84 -2.58
N PHE A 465 -29.49 16.21 -3.40
CA PHE A 465 -28.73 17.45 -3.21
C PHE A 465 -29.65 18.68 -3.16
N ILE A 466 -30.52 18.85 -4.15
CA ILE A 466 -31.43 20.00 -4.22
C ILE A 466 -32.38 20.01 -3.02
N LYS A 467 -32.94 18.85 -2.67
CA LYS A 467 -33.83 18.68 -1.51
C LYS A 467 -33.13 19.05 -0.21
N SER A 468 -31.94 18.49 0.04
CA SER A 468 -31.16 18.76 1.26
C SER A 468 -30.76 20.23 1.39
N ALA A 469 -30.36 20.88 0.29
CA ALA A 469 -30.03 22.30 0.29
C ALA A 469 -31.25 23.18 0.59
N ARG A 470 -32.45 22.80 0.12
CA ARG A 470 -33.69 23.51 0.44
C ARG A 470 -34.07 23.34 1.91
N GLU A 471 -34.09 22.10 2.40
CA GLU A 471 -34.40 21.77 3.81
C GLU A 471 -33.46 22.49 4.78
N LEU A 472 -32.17 22.56 4.43
CA LEU A 472 -31.17 23.24 5.25
C LEU A 472 -31.41 24.76 5.30
N LYS A 473 -31.78 25.39 4.18
CA LYS A 473 -32.14 26.81 4.15
C LYS A 473 -33.43 27.12 4.91
N GLU A 474 -34.43 26.23 4.83
CA GLU A 474 -35.67 26.33 5.60
C GLU A 474 -35.37 26.24 7.11
N TRP A 475 -34.52 25.29 7.50
CA TRP A 475 -34.05 25.15 8.88
C TRP A 475 -33.35 26.42 9.39
N ALA A 476 -32.46 27.03 8.58
CA ALA A 476 -31.83 28.31 8.94
C ALA A 476 -32.84 29.44 9.14
N LYS A 477 -33.85 29.53 8.26
CA LYS A 477 -34.90 30.55 8.33
C LYS A 477 -35.73 30.41 9.61
N VAL A 478 -36.13 29.18 9.97
CA VAL A 478 -36.89 28.89 11.20
C VAL A 478 -36.10 29.28 12.45
N ASN A 479 -34.79 29.09 12.45
CA ASN A 479 -33.91 29.42 13.56
C ASN A 479 -33.38 30.86 13.53
N GLY A 480 -33.83 31.71 12.60
CA GLY A 480 -33.41 33.11 12.49
C GLY A 480 -31.93 33.32 12.19
N LEU A 481 -31.27 32.33 11.56
CA LEU A 481 -29.83 32.35 11.31
C LEU A 481 -29.48 33.12 10.03
N LYS A 482 -28.52 34.05 10.13
CA LYS A 482 -27.89 34.70 8.98
C LYS A 482 -26.65 33.88 8.59
N TYR A 483 -26.51 33.53 7.31
CA TYR A 483 -25.43 32.68 6.80
C TYR A 483 -24.86 33.22 5.49
N ASP A 484 -23.58 32.94 5.24
CA ASP A 484 -22.90 33.28 3.98
C ASP A 484 -22.88 32.09 3.02
N SER A 485 -22.87 30.86 3.55
CA SER A 485 -22.78 29.63 2.76
C SER A 485 -23.66 28.51 3.31
N LEU A 486 -23.92 27.49 2.48
CA LEU A 486 -24.60 26.26 2.93
C LEU A 486 -23.78 25.51 3.99
N SER A 487 -22.44 25.59 3.92
CA SER A 487 -21.55 24.94 4.89
C SER A 487 -21.71 25.52 6.30
N ASP A 488 -21.95 26.83 6.43
CA ASP A 488 -22.19 27.47 7.73
C ASP A 488 -23.46 26.91 8.38
N ILE A 489 -24.53 26.77 7.59
CA ILE A 489 -25.79 26.19 8.08
C ILE A 489 -25.60 24.72 8.45
N ALA A 490 -24.88 23.96 7.63
CA ALA A 490 -24.60 22.55 7.89
C ALA A 490 -23.82 22.36 9.19
N LEU A 491 -22.84 23.23 9.45
CA LEU A 491 -22.09 23.23 10.69
C LEU A 491 -23.01 23.45 11.90
N TRP A 492 -23.88 24.46 11.86
CA TRP A 492 -24.81 24.74 12.96
C TRP A 492 -25.84 23.62 13.17
N GLN A 493 -26.37 23.05 12.08
CA GLN A 493 -27.27 21.91 12.17
C GLN A 493 -26.58 20.67 12.75
N LEU A 494 -25.33 20.41 12.36
CA LEU A 494 -24.51 19.35 12.96
C LEU A 494 -24.29 19.61 14.45
N GLN A 495 -23.92 20.82 14.84
CA GLN A 495 -23.71 21.18 16.25
C GLN A 495 -24.97 20.94 17.09
N ASP A 496 -26.14 21.32 16.57
CA ASP A 496 -27.42 21.10 17.25
C ASP A 496 -27.76 19.60 17.33
N THR A 497 -27.58 18.88 16.22
CA THR A 497 -27.83 17.43 16.17
C THR A 497 -26.91 16.67 17.12
N LEU A 498 -25.65 17.09 17.28
CA LEU A 498 -24.68 16.46 18.20
C LEU A 498 -24.98 16.70 19.68
N LYS A 499 -25.93 17.59 20.03
CA LYS A 499 -26.44 17.68 21.41
C LYS A 499 -27.14 16.37 21.80
N VAL A 500 -27.93 15.81 20.87
CA VAL A 500 -28.72 14.60 21.10
C VAL A 500 -28.08 13.34 20.53
N HIS A 501 -27.42 13.43 19.37
CA HIS A 501 -26.78 12.30 18.71
C HIS A 501 -25.41 12.02 19.31
N LYS A 502 -25.17 10.77 19.71
CA LYS A 502 -23.88 10.28 20.23
C LYS A 502 -23.45 9.04 19.45
N PHE A 503 -22.24 9.08 18.88
CA PHE A 503 -21.64 7.93 18.16
C PHE A 503 -21.22 6.80 19.11
N HIS A 504 -21.01 7.14 20.37
CA HIS A 504 -20.57 6.19 21.39
C HIS A 504 -21.56 6.17 22.55
N GLN A 505 -21.82 4.96 23.05
CA GLN A 505 -22.61 4.73 24.25
C GLN A 505 -21.72 4.94 25.48
N LYS A 506 -22.11 5.87 26.36
CA LYS A 506 -21.48 6.11 27.66
C LYS A 506 -21.88 5.00 28.64
N LEU A 507 -20.88 4.39 29.27
CA LEU A 507 -21.05 3.36 30.29
C LEU A 507 -20.19 3.72 31.52
N VAL A 508 -20.54 3.16 32.67
CA VAL A 508 -19.83 3.40 33.94
C VAL A 508 -19.38 2.05 34.49
N ALA A 509 -18.09 1.94 34.80
CA ALA A 509 -17.50 0.76 35.41
C ALA A 509 -17.84 0.70 36.92
N PRO A 510 -17.69 -0.47 37.59
CA PRO A 510 -17.93 -0.57 39.03
C PRO A 510 -17.14 0.43 39.89
N ASN A 511 -15.93 0.81 39.47
CA ASN A 511 -15.10 1.82 40.14
C ASN A 511 -15.51 3.28 39.85
N GLY A 512 -16.59 3.50 39.08
CA GLY A 512 -17.08 4.83 38.72
C GLY A 512 -16.43 5.43 37.47
N GLU A 513 -15.42 4.81 36.88
CA GLU A 513 -14.81 5.29 35.64
C GLU A 513 -15.78 5.20 34.46
N ILE A 514 -15.73 6.22 33.60
CA ILE A 514 -16.52 6.28 32.39
C ILE A 514 -15.75 5.62 31.24
N TYR A 515 -16.44 4.79 30.47
CA TYR A 515 -15.92 4.24 29.24
C TYR A 515 -16.98 4.20 28.15
N TYR A 516 -16.53 3.96 26.92
CA TYR A 516 -17.36 4.11 25.75
C TYR A 516 -17.37 2.83 24.90
N ARG A 517 -18.50 2.60 24.22
CA ARG A 517 -18.64 1.57 23.19
C ARG A 517 -19.26 2.17 21.94
N GLN A 518 -18.97 1.57 20.79
CA GLN A 518 -19.61 1.99 19.55
C GLN A 518 -21.11 1.81 19.61
N ALA A 519 -21.87 2.88 19.34
CA ALA A 519 -23.33 2.82 19.27
C ALA A 519 -23.82 2.36 17.88
N ASN A 520 -22.94 2.34 16.87
CA ASN A 520 -23.23 1.93 15.48
C ASN A 520 -24.42 2.70 14.85
N ASN A 521 -24.61 3.95 15.26
CA ASN A 521 -25.66 4.83 14.79
C ASN A 521 -25.06 5.91 13.88
N ARG A 522 -25.23 5.74 12.57
CA ARG A 522 -24.65 6.65 11.58
C ARG A 522 -25.43 7.96 11.53
N LEU A 523 -24.71 9.07 11.39
CA LEU A 523 -25.31 10.39 11.20
C LEU A 523 -25.36 10.74 9.71
N LYS A 524 -26.51 11.23 9.25
CA LYS A 524 -26.65 11.73 7.88
C LYS A 524 -26.02 13.12 7.76
N HIS A 525 -25.08 13.31 6.84
CA HIS A 525 -24.49 14.63 6.58
C HIS A 525 -25.61 15.58 6.07
N PRO A 526 -25.74 16.81 6.63
CA PRO A 526 -26.79 17.78 6.27
C PRO A 526 -26.90 18.04 4.77
N ILE A 527 -25.75 18.24 4.14
CA ILE A 527 -25.64 18.51 2.70
C ILE A 527 -25.34 17.18 1.98
N ALA A 528 -26.23 16.79 1.06
CA ALA A 528 -25.92 15.73 0.10
C ALA A 528 -24.89 16.21 -0.94
N THR A 529 -24.42 15.29 -1.78
CA THR A 529 -23.54 15.60 -2.91
C THR A 529 -24.32 15.44 -4.22
N SER A 530 -24.05 16.29 -5.20
CA SER A 530 -24.77 16.27 -6.48
C SER A 530 -24.59 14.97 -7.27
N ASP A 531 -23.48 14.27 -7.06
CA ASP A 531 -23.09 13.07 -7.80
C ASP A 531 -23.36 11.77 -7.05
N ARG A 532 -23.43 11.80 -5.70
CA ARG A 532 -23.52 10.59 -4.85
C ARG A 532 -24.61 10.64 -3.78
N GLY A 533 -25.40 11.72 -3.72
CA GLY A 533 -26.48 11.84 -2.75
C GLY A 533 -25.96 12.05 -1.34
N HIS A 534 -26.74 11.62 -0.35
CA HIS A 534 -26.36 11.75 1.05
C HIS A 534 -25.18 10.86 1.44
N ARG A 535 -24.41 11.38 2.40
CA ARG A 535 -23.32 10.65 3.06
C ARG A 535 -23.75 10.29 4.46
N LEU A 536 -23.51 9.05 4.86
CA LEU A 536 -23.64 8.58 6.23
C LEU A 536 -22.26 8.61 6.88
N LEU A 537 -22.20 9.23 8.06
CA LEU A 537 -20.99 9.47 8.82
C LEU A 537 -20.98 8.62 10.09
N ASP A 538 -19.80 8.18 10.48
CA ASP A 538 -19.56 7.50 11.76
C ASP A 538 -18.18 7.89 12.29
N VAL A 539 -17.95 7.72 13.59
CA VAL A 539 -16.71 8.09 14.27
C VAL A 539 -16.18 6.89 15.04
N LEU A 540 -15.06 6.31 14.60
CA LEU A 540 -14.54 5.06 15.17
C LEU A 540 -13.70 5.25 16.43
N THR A 541 -13.06 6.40 16.56
CA THR A 541 -12.14 6.77 17.64
C THR A 541 -12.83 7.60 18.71
N ASP A 542 -12.27 7.63 19.92
CA ASP A 542 -12.77 8.50 20.99
C ASP A 542 -12.67 9.99 20.60
N THR A 543 -13.79 10.71 20.74
CA THR A 543 -13.91 12.16 20.49
C THR A 543 -14.53 12.91 21.67
N HIS A 544 -14.67 12.30 22.85
CA HIS A 544 -15.36 12.94 23.99
C HIS A 544 -14.59 14.13 24.60
N HIS A 545 -13.29 14.23 24.34
CA HIS A 545 -12.49 15.40 24.66
C HIS A 545 -12.80 16.61 23.75
N LEU A 546 -13.55 16.42 22.66
CA LEU A 546 -13.98 17.48 21.76
C LEU A 546 -15.35 18.01 22.17
N THR A 547 -15.50 19.33 22.14
CA THR A 547 -16.80 19.97 22.24
C THR A 547 -17.68 19.65 21.01
N ASN A 548 -19.00 19.75 21.15
CA ASN A 548 -19.92 19.52 20.03
C ASN A 548 -19.60 20.41 18.82
N ILE A 549 -19.14 21.65 19.03
CA ILE A 549 -18.76 22.55 17.93
C ILE A 549 -17.47 22.09 17.25
N GLN A 550 -16.46 21.66 18.01
CA GLN A 550 -15.23 21.09 17.43
C GLN A 550 -15.53 19.83 16.61
N LEU A 551 -16.35 18.92 17.15
CA LEU A 551 -16.75 17.72 16.42
C LEU A 551 -17.57 18.06 15.18
N ALA A 552 -18.50 19.02 15.25
CA ALA A 552 -19.26 19.49 14.10
C ALA A 552 -18.35 20.04 12.97
N ILE A 553 -17.32 20.82 13.32
CA ILE A 553 -16.31 21.34 12.37
C ILE A 553 -15.60 20.17 11.67
N LEU A 554 -15.20 19.14 12.41
CA LEU A 554 -14.57 17.96 11.82
C LEU A 554 -15.56 17.19 10.93
N MET A 555 -16.80 17.01 11.37
CA MET A 555 -17.81 16.25 10.66
C MET A 555 -18.26 16.89 9.34
N GLU A 556 -18.43 18.21 9.30
CA GLU A 556 -18.72 18.96 8.06
C GLU A 556 -17.63 18.71 7.02
N GLN A 557 -16.38 18.60 7.50
CA GLN A 557 -15.23 18.36 6.67
C GLN A 557 -15.13 16.92 6.14
N VAL A 558 -15.90 15.95 6.63
CA VAL A 558 -15.75 14.55 6.22
C VAL A 558 -16.25 14.35 4.77
N ASN A 559 -15.30 14.07 3.87
CA ASN A 559 -15.57 13.60 2.52
C ASN A 559 -14.37 12.87 1.90
N ASP A 560 -14.65 12.02 0.92
CA ASP A 560 -13.70 11.19 0.17
C ASP A 560 -13.43 11.75 -1.25
N ASN A 561 -13.72 13.02 -1.50
CA ASN A 561 -13.65 13.61 -2.85
C ASN A 561 -12.25 13.52 -3.46
N ALA A 562 -11.20 13.67 -2.63
CA ALA A 562 -9.81 13.64 -3.11
C ALA A 562 -9.45 12.28 -3.71
N ILE A 563 -9.66 11.19 -2.95
CA ILE A 563 -9.35 9.84 -3.41
C ILE A 563 -10.27 9.39 -4.56
N ASN A 564 -11.56 9.70 -4.50
CA ASN A 564 -12.49 9.40 -5.59
C ASN A 564 -12.10 10.12 -6.89
N THR A 565 -11.68 11.39 -6.79
CA THR A 565 -11.18 12.15 -7.95
C THR A 565 -9.97 11.46 -8.57
N PHE A 566 -9.01 11.01 -7.75
CA PHE A 566 -7.84 10.29 -8.24
C PHE A 566 -8.25 8.99 -8.95
N PHE A 567 -9.11 8.16 -8.36
CA PHE A 567 -9.58 6.94 -8.99
C PHE A 567 -10.41 7.15 -10.26
N GLN A 568 -11.19 8.23 -10.35
CA GLN A 568 -11.83 8.61 -11.61
C GLN A 568 -10.80 8.97 -12.69
N ILE A 569 -9.71 9.65 -12.31
CA ILE A 569 -8.62 9.96 -13.23
C ILE A 569 -7.91 8.68 -13.67
N VAL A 570 -7.65 7.74 -12.76
CA VAL A 570 -7.09 6.42 -13.08
C VAL A 570 -7.96 5.72 -14.13
N ARG A 571 -9.25 5.56 -13.88
CA ARG A 571 -10.19 4.90 -14.80
C ARG A 571 -10.29 5.57 -16.17
N ARG A 572 -10.15 6.90 -16.23
CA ARG A 572 -10.24 7.67 -17.49
C ARG A 572 -8.92 7.77 -18.25
N ARG A 573 -7.79 7.40 -17.64
CA ARG A 573 -6.45 7.64 -18.22
C ARG A 573 -5.62 6.39 -18.39
N LEU A 574 -5.77 5.39 -17.54
CA LEU A 574 -5.01 4.15 -17.58
C LEU A 574 -5.89 3.02 -18.11
N LEU A 575 -5.70 2.69 -19.39
CA LEU A 575 -6.42 1.62 -20.07
C LEU A 575 -6.28 0.28 -19.34
N ILE A 576 -5.08 -0.02 -18.83
CA ILE A 576 -4.74 -1.28 -18.16
C ILE A 576 -5.40 -1.47 -16.78
N LEU A 577 -6.01 -0.41 -16.24
CA LEU A 577 -6.75 -0.40 -14.96
C LEU A 577 -8.24 -0.12 -15.16
N GLU A 578 -8.70 -0.13 -16.42
CA GLU A 578 -10.11 0.01 -16.73
C GLU A 578 -10.88 -1.25 -16.32
N ARG A 579 -12.15 -1.10 -15.96
CA ARG A 579 -13.01 -2.25 -15.71
C ARG A 579 -13.16 -3.04 -17.00
N PRO A 580 -12.96 -4.37 -17.00
CA PRO A 580 -13.18 -5.16 -18.20
C PRO A 580 -14.64 -5.05 -18.64
N LEU A 581 -14.84 -4.84 -19.93
CA LEU A 581 -16.11 -5.19 -20.56
C LEU A 581 -16.17 -6.71 -20.59
N VAL A 582 -17.24 -7.28 -20.04
CA VAL A 582 -17.55 -8.70 -20.20
C VAL A 582 -17.86 -8.91 -21.68
N THR A 583 -17.02 -9.65 -22.39
CA THR A 583 -17.32 -10.01 -23.77
C THR A 583 -18.46 -11.02 -23.78
N ALA A 584 -19.44 -10.85 -24.67
CA ALA A 584 -20.58 -11.77 -24.82
C ALA A 584 -20.19 -13.23 -25.19
N ARG A 585 -18.92 -13.48 -25.55
CA ARG A 585 -18.39 -14.83 -25.82
C ARG A 585 -17.91 -15.48 -24.51
N GLY A 586 -18.46 -16.66 -24.22
CA GLY A 586 -18.41 -17.40 -22.94
C GLY A 586 -17.05 -17.89 -22.42
N ASP A 587 -15.93 -17.30 -22.85
CA ASP A 587 -14.60 -17.71 -22.40
C ASP A 587 -14.10 -16.94 -21.17
N GLY A 588 -14.82 -15.90 -20.73
CA GLY A 588 -14.55 -15.13 -19.51
C GLY A 588 -13.28 -14.27 -19.54
N LYS A 589 -12.48 -14.29 -20.62
CA LYS A 589 -11.27 -13.46 -20.76
C LYS A 589 -11.61 -12.15 -21.45
N SER A 590 -11.23 -11.01 -20.86
CA SER A 590 -11.33 -9.71 -21.54
C SER A 590 -10.01 -9.42 -22.25
N TYR A 591 -10.00 -9.59 -23.58
CA TYR A 591 -8.84 -9.25 -24.42
C TYR A 591 -8.70 -7.75 -24.70
N ILE A 592 -9.65 -6.95 -24.22
CA ILE A 592 -9.76 -5.53 -24.57
C ILE A 592 -9.03 -4.65 -23.54
N TYR A 593 -9.28 -4.87 -22.24
CA TYR A 593 -8.80 -3.94 -21.19
C TYR A 593 -8.08 -4.61 -20.01
N SER A 594 -8.29 -5.91 -19.76
CA SER A 594 -7.65 -6.58 -18.62
C SER A 594 -6.15 -6.81 -18.87
N ASN A 595 -5.33 -6.31 -17.95
CA ASN A 595 -3.88 -6.49 -17.99
C ASN A 595 -3.49 -7.94 -17.68
N PHE A 596 -2.38 -8.38 -18.25
CA PHE A 596 -1.78 -9.71 -18.04
C PHE A 596 -0.67 -9.70 -16.99
N ASN A 597 -0.03 -8.55 -16.76
CA ASN A 597 1.10 -8.45 -15.84
C ASN A 597 0.95 -7.25 -14.86
N PRO A 598 0.72 -7.50 -13.57
CA PRO A 598 0.56 -6.47 -12.55
C PRO A 598 1.79 -5.56 -12.38
N LYS A 599 2.99 -6.00 -12.79
CA LYS A 599 4.18 -5.14 -12.89
C LYS A 599 3.88 -3.85 -13.66
N TYR A 600 3.23 -3.97 -14.81
CA TYR A 600 2.91 -2.81 -15.65
C TYR A 600 1.79 -1.94 -15.06
N ALA A 601 0.88 -2.55 -14.28
CA ALA A 601 -0.12 -1.81 -13.52
C ALA A 601 0.53 -0.91 -12.46
N GLN A 602 1.49 -1.45 -11.68
CA GLN A 602 2.25 -0.65 -10.71
C GLN A 602 3.03 0.49 -11.38
N MET A 603 3.68 0.20 -12.51
CA MET A 603 4.44 1.21 -13.24
C MET A 603 3.54 2.34 -13.72
N ALA A 604 2.42 2.01 -14.37
CA ALA A 604 1.50 2.99 -14.90
C ALA A 604 0.82 3.82 -13.81
N ILE A 605 0.40 3.22 -12.69
CA ILE A 605 -0.25 3.96 -11.59
C ILE A 605 0.73 4.94 -10.95
N THR A 606 2.00 4.56 -10.79
CA THR A 606 3.04 5.45 -10.23
C THR A 606 3.37 6.60 -11.18
N ILE A 607 3.45 6.32 -12.49
CA ILE A 607 3.64 7.36 -13.52
C ILE A 607 2.46 8.33 -13.51
N LEU A 608 1.22 7.81 -13.46
CA LEU A 608 0.03 8.64 -13.38
C LEU A 608 -0.02 9.46 -12.08
N ARG A 609 0.34 8.88 -10.93
CA ARG A 609 0.42 9.58 -9.64
C ARG A 609 1.39 10.75 -9.73
N THR A 610 2.58 10.53 -10.29
CA THR A 610 3.59 11.56 -10.51
C THR A 610 3.04 12.68 -11.41
N TYR A 611 2.44 12.33 -12.54
CA TYR A 611 1.80 13.30 -13.45
C TYR A 611 0.66 14.07 -12.78
N TYR A 612 -0.20 13.37 -12.04
CA TYR A 612 -1.36 13.95 -11.35
C TYR A 612 -0.91 14.94 -10.28
N ASN A 613 0.08 14.59 -9.47
CA ASN A 613 0.56 15.43 -8.37
C ASN A 613 1.34 16.64 -8.84
N PHE A 614 2.21 16.52 -9.87
CA PHE A 614 3.18 17.55 -10.21
C PHE A 614 2.93 18.26 -11.55
N CYS A 615 2.19 17.65 -12.47
CA CYS A 615 2.06 18.17 -13.85
C CYS A 615 0.62 18.59 -14.22
N LYS A 616 -0.38 18.13 -13.47
CA LYS A 616 -1.80 18.34 -13.83
C LYS A 616 -2.47 19.34 -12.88
N PRO A 617 -2.42 20.66 -13.18
CA PRO A 617 -3.09 21.65 -12.35
C PRO A 617 -4.60 21.56 -12.50
N PHE A 618 -5.32 21.93 -11.43
CA PHE A 618 -6.77 22.01 -11.43
C PHE A 618 -7.24 23.33 -10.78
N LYS A 619 -8.36 23.85 -11.28
CA LYS A 619 -8.97 25.06 -10.73
C LYS A 619 -9.70 24.72 -9.44
N MET A 620 -9.36 25.39 -8.36
CA MET A 620 -10.06 25.33 -7.08
C MET A 620 -9.88 26.68 -6.39
N ASN A 621 -10.99 27.26 -5.92
CA ASN A 621 -11.04 28.59 -5.29
C ASN A 621 -10.37 29.68 -6.16
N GLY A 622 -10.70 29.72 -7.45
CA GLY A 622 -10.14 30.69 -8.40
C GLY A 622 -8.73 30.37 -8.91
N GLU A 623 -7.90 29.70 -8.11
CA GLU A 623 -6.51 29.38 -8.45
C GLU A 623 -6.36 28.09 -9.26
N LYS A 624 -5.44 28.08 -10.23
CA LYS A 624 -5.07 26.90 -11.03
C LYS A 624 -3.69 26.39 -10.59
N LYS A 625 -3.66 25.47 -9.63
CA LYS A 625 -2.45 24.87 -9.04
C LYS A 625 -2.52 23.34 -9.08
N THR A 626 -1.37 22.68 -9.08
CA THR A 626 -1.23 21.23 -8.93
C THR A 626 -1.43 20.78 -7.48
N PRO A 627 -1.73 19.50 -7.22
CA PRO A 627 -1.74 18.98 -5.86
C PRO A 627 -0.42 19.23 -5.09
N ALA A 628 0.73 19.10 -5.75
CA ALA A 628 2.04 19.33 -5.11
C ALA A 628 2.26 20.80 -4.70
N GLU A 629 1.83 21.76 -5.54
CA GLU A 629 1.85 23.19 -5.20
C GLU A 629 0.90 23.50 -4.04
N ARG A 630 -0.29 22.89 -4.01
CA ARG A 630 -1.25 23.08 -2.90
C ARG A 630 -0.80 22.46 -1.60
N LEU A 631 -0.11 21.31 -1.66
CA LEU A 631 0.54 20.72 -0.50
C LEU A 631 1.77 21.55 -0.07
N GLY A 632 2.32 22.37 -0.97
CA GLY A 632 3.47 23.24 -0.75
C GLY A 632 4.80 22.49 -0.71
N ILE A 633 4.93 21.43 -1.51
CA ILE A 633 6.21 20.73 -1.75
C ILE A 633 6.79 21.04 -3.14
N ALA A 634 6.04 21.82 -3.93
CA ALA A 634 6.42 22.33 -5.24
C ALA A 634 6.05 23.81 -5.33
N ASP A 635 6.79 24.54 -6.14
CA ASP A 635 6.69 25.97 -6.41
C ASP A 635 6.20 26.28 -7.83
N ARG A 636 6.15 25.27 -8.69
CA ARG A 636 5.72 25.38 -10.10
C ARG A 636 5.02 24.13 -10.59
N VAL A 637 4.32 24.27 -11.71
CA VAL A 637 3.82 23.15 -12.51
C VAL A 637 4.99 22.53 -13.28
N TYR A 638 5.19 21.22 -13.13
CA TYR A 638 6.21 20.47 -13.86
C TYR A 638 5.69 19.93 -15.19
N THR A 639 6.62 19.68 -16.11
CA THR A 639 6.39 19.10 -17.43
C THR A 639 6.96 17.67 -17.50
N TRP A 640 6.64 16.94 -18.58
CA TRP A 640 7.26 15.63 -18.79
C TRP A 640 8.75 15.76 -19.03
N GLU A 641 9.17 16.85 -19.68
CA GLU A 641 10.54 17.20 -19.94
C GLU A 641 11.32 17.40 -18.64
N ASP A 642 10.72 18.00 -17.61
CA ASP A 642 11.33 18.13 -16.29
C ASP A 642 11.55 16.77 -15.62
N ILE A 643 10.62 15.83 -15.77
CA ILE A 643 10.72 14.48 -15.19
C ILE A 643 11.76 13.63 -15.96
N ILE A 644 11.68 13.64 -17.29
CA ILE A 644 12.46 12.79 -18.20
C ILE A 644 13.92 13.28 -18.26
N TYR A 645 14.12 14.60 -18.33
CA TYR A 645 15.43 15.22 -18.51
C TYR A 645 15.99 15.88 -17.25
N LYS A 646 15.24 15.92 -16.15
CA LYS A 646 15.66 16.49 -14.85
C LYS A 646 16.09 17.95 -14.97
N ARG A 647 15.22 18.77 -15.57
CA ARG A 647 15.38 20.23 -15.70
C ARG A 647 14.93 21.01 -14.46
#